data_AF-A0A078ACE3-F1
#
_entry.id   AF-A0A078ACE3-F1
#
_cell.length_a   1.000
_cell.length_b   1.000
_cell.length_c   1.000
_cell.angle_alpha   90.00
_cell.angle_beta   90.00
_cell.angle_gamma   90.00
#
_symmetry.space_group_name_H-M   'P 1'
#
loop_
_entity.id
_entity.type
_entity.pdbx_description
1 polymer ?
#
loop_
_entity_poly.entity_id
_entity_poly.type
_entity_poly.pdbx_seq_one_letter_code
_entity_poly.pdbx_strand_id
1 'polypeptide(L)'
;MKVNNVKETTTKEIAKNIFLHTSKMSLSNTEDLAHTLYTYTVDVKEISLVDITLDFSGSSNIKLENQADLTATATIKPMTSQIVAVARAYDVQWSTQVKMKLCKRSPSMEDQEQFLKSDKQKLADEIIEAERHWSNFPVRIASQDQILQHIKKAGSNFIDNSFLPVEKSIFDPSKGQPFDRIVHWRRPREFMIPDPSKGLFEPQMFEKSIEPSDILQGNLGDCWFLCAVSCIAEMPSLVERLFLTKEYNEEGIYRVKLFKNGEWMEIVVDDYFPCLPYGGPIFSRGHGNELWVLLLEKVYAKIHGSYKNIVAGKPHEALMDLTGCPTTSYSFKDEKVQELVRNGKLWTMLKTFDKEGYIMAGGTPGEDTMTENGGANQSGGLVPGHAYSIISAAEYKGIKLLNIRNPWGNFEWDGDWSDRSYLWTEDMIRGFNAVLDENDGSFWMSFSDFCRLFDSLDVCRVASWNELRLRGRFIRYNDVMDPENEVVVSKWIYALEIPTKTHVVIGLHQEDERIEGTLPRRPYLDFGVAILKRDLDGSTLVHLKDYVIQRDCEIECILEPGSYIVVPRTTGCNIRRPSDALSQNVRLLNEGRYPTELFASTIADIFRKFDLVISNSMDFKEFKALYDIIGKKITEPEYQANIVRRYNSLDDSLTQKGFTDWFIDQTRSEGEDVIFSWLDKLGYDRDLYSVRSRLFTITFHSKPLEGTDPIEVKIRDAIGTDIDNISNRLVLEQYGRDIERGDGFRIIEKENSQEYNIYLLIIQQ
;
A
#
# COMPACT_ATOMS: atom_id res chain seq x y z
N MET A 1 -65.89 21.37 26.32
CA MET A 1 -64.78 22.09 25.65
C MET A 1 -63.63 21.10 25.51
N LYS A 2 -63.27 20.70 24.29
CA LYS A 2 -62.03 19.94 24.05
C LYS A 2 -60.87 20.92 24.18
N VAL A 3 -60.10 20.81 25.24
CA VAL A 3 -58.89 21.63 25.41
C VAL A 3 -57.80 21.00 24.55
N ASN A 4 -57.37 21.73 23.53
CA ASN A 4 -56.25 21.33 22.69
C ASN A 4 -54.95 21.57 23.48
N ASN A 5 -54.35 20.50 24.00
CA ASN A 5 -52.97 20.57 24.51
C ASN A 5 -52.05 20.83 23.32
N VAL A 6 -51.46 22.02 23.25
CA VAL A 6 -50.45 22.35 22.22
C VAL A 6 -49.16 21.60 22.59
N LYS A 7 -48.76 20.65 21.73
CA LYS A 7 -47.50 19.91 21.85
C LYS A 7 -46.48 20.52 20.89
N GLU A 8 -45.51 21.24 21.43
CA GLU A 8 -44.36 21.72 20.66
C GLU A 8 -43.24 20.70 20.81
N THR A 9 -42.72 20.18 19.70
CA THR A 9 -41.59 19.24 19.72
C THR A 9 -40.43 19.83 18.96
N THR A 10 -39.27 19.93 19.59
CA THR A 10 -38.02 20.32 18.95
C THR A 10 -37.11 19.10 18.88
N THR A 11 -36.59 18.83 17.68
CA THR A 11 -35.59 17.77 17.45
C THR A 11 -34.23 18.40 17.24
N LYS A 12 -33.22 17.90 17.93
CA LYS A 12 -31.83 18.31 17.75
C LYS A 12 -30.97 17.07 17.60
N GLU A 13 -30.14 17.01 16.56
CA GLU A 13 -29.07 16.03 16.48
C GLU A 13 -27.98 16.41 17.49
N ILE A 14 -27.75 15.54 18.48
CA ILE A 14 -26.83 15.79 19.60
C ILE A 14 -25.47 15.12 19.40
N ALA A 15 -25.42 14.11 18.55
CA ALA A 15 -24.23 13.49 17.98
C ALA A 15 -24.65 12.81 16.68
N LYS A 16 -23.71 12.48 15.77
CA LYS A 16 -24.03 11.79 14.51
C LYS A 16 -24.96 10.60 14.76
N ASN A 17 -26.12 10.58 14.10
CA ASN A 17 -27.18 9.57 14.21
C ASN A 17 -27.88 9.45 15.59
N ILE A 18 -27.73 10.44 16.47
CA ILE A 18 -28.37 10.49 17.79
C ILE A 18 -29.17 11.78 17.92
N PHE A 19 -30.49 11.64 18.11
CA PHE A 19 -31.42 12.76 18.14
C PHE A 19 -32.04 12.92 19.51
N LEU A 20 -32.05 14.14 20.03
CA LEU A 20 -32.81 14.53 21.21
C LEU A 20 -34.11 15.21 20.76
N HIS A 21 -35.24 14.58 21.07
CA HIS A 21 -36.56 15.15 20.93
C HIS A 21 -36.99 15.73 22.28
N THR A 22 -37.20 17.04 22.32
CA THR A 22 -37.78 17.72 23.48
C THR A 22 -39.22 18.07 23.16
N SER A 23 -40.17 17.39 23.81
CA SER A 23 -41.60 17.68 23.69
C SER A 23 -42.05 18.52 24.87
N LYS A 24 -42.60 19.71 24.61
CA LYS A 24 -43.26 20.57 25.58
C LYS A 24 -44.77 20.38 25.50
N MET A 25 -45.41 20.13 26.63
CA MET A 25 -46.86 20.04 26.76
C MET A 25 -47.33 20.98 27.88
N SER A 26 -48.26 21.88 27.56
CA SER A 26 -48.92 22.70 28.58
C SER A 26 -50.05 21.89 29.22
N LEU A 27 -50.10 21.86 30.55
CA LEU A 27 -51.12 21.12 31.30
C LEU A 27 -52.23 22.10 31.72
N SER A 28 -53.47 21.83 31.32
CA SER A 28 -54.65 22.58 31.77
C SER A 28 -55.42 21.76 32.80
N ASN A 29 -55.49 22.26 34.04
CA ASN A 29 -56.13 21.63 35.20
C ASN A 29 -55.61 20.24 35.55
N THR A 30 -54.57 20.20 36.38
CA THR A 30 -54.19 19.04 37.17
C THR A 30 -54.24 19.41 38.65
N GLU A 31 -54.65 18.49 39.53
CA GLU A 31 -54.66 18.65 41.00
C GLU A 31 -53.25 18.95 41.59
N ASP A 32 -52.20 18.90 40.76
CA ASP A 32 -50.78 18.79 41.12
C ASP A 32 -49.96 20.09 40.89
N LEU A 33 -50.61 21.24 40.65
CA LEU A 33 -50.01 22.59 40.44
C LEU A 33 -48.97 22.74 39.30
N ALA A 34 -48.58 21.69 38.59
CA ALA A 34 -47.64 21.76 37.47
C ALA A 34 -48.26 22.41 36.22
N HIS A 35 -47.56 23.39 35.62
CA HIS A 35 -48.03 24.16 34.46
C HIS A 35 -47.52 23.63 33.12
N THR A 36 -46.34 23.01 33.08
CA THR A 36 -45.70 22.56 31.84
C THR A 36 -44.90 21.28 32.07
N LEU A 37 -45.01 20.35 31.12
CA LEU A 37 -44.30 19.09 31.09
C LEU A 37 -43.34 19.05 29.90
N TYR A 38 -42.09 18.69 30.18
CA TYR A 38 -41.04 18.47 29.19
C TYR A 38 -40.67 17.00 29.14
N THR A 39 -40.80 16.36 27.98
CA THR A 39 -40.32 15.00 27.75
C THR A 39 -39.07 15.06 26.88
N TYR A 40 -37.99 14.48 27.38
CA TYR A 40 -36.72 14.34 26.70
C TYR A 40 -36.59 12.89 26.22
N THR A 41 -36.80 12.68 24.93
CA THR A 41 -36.64 11.38 24.28
C THR A 41 -35.37 11.41 23.45
N VAL A 42 -34.53 10.41 23.62
CA VAL A 42 -33.34 10.23 22.79
C VAL A 42 -33.58 9.06 21.85
N ASP A 43 -33.32 9.30 20.58
CA ASP A 43 -33.49 8.37 19.48
C ASP A 43 -32.12 8.03 18.89
N VAL A 44 -31.77 6.75 18.93
CA VAL A 44 -30.49 6.22 18.43
C VAL A 44 -30.75 5.54 17.10
N LYS A 45 -30.19 6.08 16.02
CA LYS A 45 -30.33 5.57 14.64
C LYS A 45 -29.09 4.82 14.14
N GLU A 46 -28.29 4.27 15.04
CA GLU A 46 -27.08 3.52 14.73
C GLU A 46 -26.91 2.31 15.66
N ILE A 47 -25.97 1.41 15.32
CA ILE A 47 -25.60 0.27 16.17
C ILE A 47 -24.58 0.73 17.22
N SER A 48 -25.05 1.50 18.19
CA SER A 48 -24.26 1.94 19.33
C SER A 48 -25.09 1.95 20.60
N LEU A 49 -24.48 1.59 21.72
CA LEU A 49 -25.01 1.86 23.05
C LEU A 49 -24.69 3.31 23.38
N VAL A 50 -25.70 4.04 23.82
CA VAL A 50 -25.56 5.46 24.15
C VAL A 50 -25.84 5.66 25.63
N ASP A 51 -24.78 5.90 26.39
CA ASP A 51 -24.88 6.31 27.78
C ASP A 51 -25.07 7.84 27.80
N ILE A 52 -26.23 8.30 28.22
CA ILE A 52 -26.56 9.73 28.29
C ILE A 52 -26.91 10.15 29.71
N THR A 53 -26.39 11.30 30.12
CA THR A 53 -26.74 11.99 31.35
C THR A 53 -27.28 13.38 31.03
N LEU A 54 -28.50 13.66 31.47
CA LEU A 54 -29.13 14.98 31.44
C LEU A 54 -29.09 15.56 32.86
N ASP A 55 -28.32 16.63 33.04
CA ASP A 55 -28.14 17.34 34.30
C ASP A 55 -28.92 18.65 34.26
N PHE A 56 -29.93 18.75 35.12
CA PHE A 56 -30.83 19.88 35.27
C PHE A 56 -30.52 20.71 36.52
N SER A 57 -29.34 20.58 37.14
CA SER A 57 -28.96 21.29 38.38
C SER A 57 -28.92 22.83 38.26
N GLY A 58 -28.77 23.38 37.05
CA GLY A 58 -29.00 24.81 36.75
C GLY A 58 -30.48 25.19 36.64
N SER A 59 -31.35 24.21 36.86
CA SER A 59 -32.80 24.24 36.89
C SER A 59 -33.37 25.18 37.96
N SER A 60 -34.45 25.93 37.74
CA SER A 60 -35.22 26.52 38.85
C SER A 60 -36.70 26.14 38.72
N ASN A 61 -37.33 25.79 39.85
CA ASN A 61 -38.75 25.44 39.95
C ASN A 61 -39.21 24.24 39.08
N ILE A 62 -38.34 23.23 38.93
CA ILE A 62 -38.64 21.98 38.24
C ILE A 62 -38.47 20.75 39.15
N LYS A 63 -39.17 19.65 38.83
CA LYS A 63 -38.87 18.30 39.35
C LYS A 63 -38.83 17.28 38.21
N LEU A 64 -37.95 16.30 38.32
CA LEU A 64 -37.91 15.16 37.41
C LEU A 64 -38.84 14.05 37.90
N GLU A 65 -39.59 13.42 36.99
CA GLU A 65 -40.40 12.25 37.35
C GLU A 65 -39.50 11.06 37.69
N ASN A 66 -39.84 10.37 38.79
CA ASN A 66 -39.18 9.14 39.24
C ASN A 66 -37.67 9.27 39.49
N GLN A 67 -37.16 10.48 39.73
CA GLN A 67 -35.77 10.75 40.09
C GLN A 67 -35.72 11.56 41.39
N ALA A 68 -34.82 11.18 42.29
CA ALA A 68 -34.59 11.93 43.54
C ALA A 68 -33.75 13.18 43.31
N ASP A 69 -32.83 13.12 42.34
CA ASP A 69 -31.91 14.19 41.98
C ASP A 69 -32.35 14.87 40.67
N LEU A 70 -31.83 16.08 40.40
CA LEU A 70 -32.04 16.80 39.14
C LEU A 70 -31.18 16.25 37.98
N THR A 71 -30.79 14.98 38.04
CA THR A 71 -29.96 14.34 37.01
C THR A 71 -30.62 13.04 36.58
N ALA A 72 -30.75 12.82 35.27
CA ALA A 72 -31.27 11.58 34.71
C ALA A 72 -30.18 10.91 33.86
N THR A 73 -29.90 9.63 34.11
CA THR A 73 -28.95 8.84 33.32
C THR A 73 -29.64 7.63 32.72
N ALA A 74 -29.37 7.33 31.45
CA ALA A 74 -29.90 6.17 30.76
C ALA A 74 -28.87 5.59 29.78
N THR A 75 -28.89 4.27 29.61
CA THR A 75 -28.21 3.58 28.51
C THR A 75 -29.25 3.18 27.46
N ILE A 76 -29.14 3.76 26.28
CA ILE A 76 -30.10 3.55 25.19
C ILE A 76 -29.54 2.50 24.25
N LYS A 77 -30.40 1.55 23.87
CA LYS A 77 -30.02 0.43 23.00
C LYS A 77 -29.92 0.86 21.53
N PRO A 78 -29.11 0.16 20.72
CA PRO A 78 -29.06 0.31 19.27
C PRO A 78 -30.44 0.38 18.62
N MET A 79 -30.63 1.27 17.65
CA MET A 79 -31.86 1.36 16.85
C MET A 79 -33.16 1.53 17.67
N THR A 80 -33.07 2.13 18.87
CA THR A 80 -34.23 2.36 19.72
C THR A 80 -34.39 3.83 20.09
N SER A 81 -35.62 4.22 20.44
CA SER A 81 -35.92 5.51 21.03
C SER A 81 -36.37 5.31 22.48
N GLN A 82 -35.78 6.06 23.41
CA GLN A 82 -36.07 5.94 24.83
C GLN A 82 -36.29 7.32 25.47
N ILE A 83 -37.30 7.42 26.33
CA ILE A 83 -37.50 8.60 27.18
C ILE A 83 -36.44 8.57 28.29
N VAL A 84 -35.60 9.59 28.33
CA VAL A 84 -34.50 9.72 29.30
C VAL A 84 -34.95 10.49 30.53
N ALA A 85 -35.73 11.55 30.34
CA ALA A 85 -36.23 12.37 31.44
C ALA A 85 -37.61 12.96 31.13
N VAL A 86 -38.42 13.11 32.18
CA VAL A 86 -39.65 13.91 32.15
C VAL A 86 -39.53 14.96 33.25
N ALA A 87 -39.49 16.24 32.87
CA ALA A 87 -39.37 17.36 33.80
C ALA A 87 -40.71 18.10 33.90
N ARG A 88 -41.16 18.36 35.13
CA ARG A 88 -42.37 19.12 35.47
C ARG A 88 -41.99 20.49 36.03
N ALA A 89 -42.58 21.55 35.50
CA ALA A 89 -42.41 22.92 35.98
C ALA A 89 -43.66 23.39 36.76
N TYR A 90 -43.45 24.01 37.93
CA TYR A 90 -44.52 24.29 38.91
C TYR A 90 -44.84 25.77 39.16
N ASP A 91 -44.10 26.72 38.57
CA ASP A 91 -44.27 28.16 38.83
C ASP A 91 -44.35 28.96 37.51
N VAL A 92 -44.76 30.24 37.56
CA VAL A 92 -44.81 31.21 36.46
C VAL A 92 -43.40 31.73 36.10
N GLN A 93 -42.49 31.76 37.08
CA GLN A 93 -41.06 32.07 36.89
C GLN A 93 -40.22 30.80 37.06
N TRP A 94 -40.02 30.07 35.96
CA TRP A 94 -39.16 28.88 35.92
C TRP A 94 -38.09 29.04 34.84
N SER A 95 -36.95 28.36 35.01
CA SER A 95 -35.90 28.27 33.99
C SER A 95 -35.50 26.82 33.79
N THR A 96 -35.18 26.42 32.56
CA THR A 96 -34.56 25.12 32.24
C THR A 96 -33.17 25.34 31.70
N GLN A 97 -32.17 24.84 32.41
CA GLN A 97 -30.79 24.73 31.93
C GLN A 97 -30.41 23.25 32.02
N VAL A 98 -30.20 22.64 30.84
CA VAL A 98 -29.83 21.23 30.74
C VAL A 98 -28.40 21.14 30.25
N LYS A 99 -27.53 20.57 31.08
CA LYS A 99 -26.19 20.13 30.67
C LYS A 99 -26.28 18.67 30.27
N MET A 100 -25.63 18.31 29.17
CA MET A 100 -25.68 16.95 28.62
C MET A 100 -24.27 16.37 28.57
N LYS A 101 -24.14 15.13 29.04
CA LYS A 101 -22.97 14.29 28.81
C LYS A 101 -23.41 13.04 28.06
N LEU A 102 -22.65 12.65 27.05
CA LEU A 102 -22.95 11.49 26.22
C LEU A 102 -21.67 10.69 25.98
N CYS A 103 -21.76 9.37 26.11
CA CYS A 103 -20.71 8.43 25.76
C CYS A 103 -21.28 7.34 24.84
N LYS A 104 -20.58 7.04 23.75
CA LYS A 104 -20.93 5.95 22.83
C LYS A 104 -20.06 4.74 23.13
N ARG A 105 -20.65 3.55 23.16
CA ARG A 105 -19.94 2.27 23.25
C ARG A 105 -20.48 1.26 22.25
N SER A 106 -19.63 0.36 21.79
CA SER A 106 -20.07 -0.76 20.93
C SER A 106 -20.95 -1.73 21.72
N PRO A 107 -22.05 -2.24 21.15
CA PRO A 107 -22.78 -3.36 21.74
C PRO A 107 -21.94 -4.64 21.67
N SER A 108 -22.39 -5.71 22.33
CA SER A 108 -21.69 -7.00 22.30
C SER A 108 -21.54 -7.52 20.85
N MET A 109 -20.54 -8.36 20.60
CA MET A 109 -20.37 -8.98 19.27
C MET A 109 -21.61 -9.77 18.84
N GLU A 110 -22.24 -10.51 19.76
CA GLU A 110 -23.46 -11.27 19.51
C GLU A 110 -24.62 -10.37 19.06
N ASP A 111 -24.83 -9.24 19.75
CA ASP A 111 -25.87 -8.27 19.37
C ASP A 111 -25.57 -7.67 17.97
N GLN A 112 -24.32 -7.28 17.71
CA GLN A 112 -23.90 -6.76 16.39
C GLN A 112 -24.20 -7.78 15.28
N GLU A 113 -23.93 -9.06 15.54
CA GLU A 113 -24.12 -10.15 14.59
C GLU A 113 -25.61 -10.35 14.26
N GLN A 114 -26.47 -10.24 15.28
CA GLN A 114 -27.91 -10.31 15.11
C GLN A 114 -28.46 -9.16 14.25
N PHE A 115 -27.98 -7.93 14.46
CA PHE A 115 -28.39 -6.78 13.65
C PHE A 115 -27.94 -6.88 12.19
N LEU A 116 -26.76 -7.46 11.93
CA LEU A 116 -26.18 -7.58 10.59
C LEU A 116 -26.55 -8.87 9.86
N LYS A 117 -27.30 -9.78 10.50
CA LYS A 117 -27.59 -11.10 9.94
C LYS A 117 -28.22 -11.04 8.54
N SER A 118 -29.17 -10.13 8.33
CA SER A 118 -29.83 -9.96 7.03
C SER A 118 -28.87 -9.43 5.97
N ASP A 119 -28.05 -8.42 6.32
CA ASP A 119 -27.10 -7.79 5.40
C ASP A 119 -25.98 -8.76 5.02
N LYS A 120 -25.45 -9.51 5.98
CA LYS A 120 -24.47 -10.58 5.75
C LYS A 120 -25.01 -11.68 4.83
N GLN A 121 -26.26 -12.08 5.02
CA GLN A 121 -26.88 -13.09 4.14
C GLN A 121 -27.04 -12.54 2.71
N LYS A 122 -27.52 -11.30 2.57
CA LYS A 122 -27.65 -10.64 1.26
C LYS A 122 -26.30 -10.56 0.55
N LEU A 123 -25.25 -10.12 1.24
CA LEU A 123 -23.90 -10.05 0.69
C LEU A 123 -23.37 -11.44 0.28
N ALA A 124 -23.61 -12.47 1.09
CA ALA A 124 -23.23 -13.84 0.74
C ALA A 124 -23.92 -14.33 -0.54
N ASP A 125 -25.21 -14.02 -0.70
CA ASP A 125 -25.97 -14.37 -1.91
C ASP A 125 -25.44 -13.61 -3.14
N GLU A 126 -25.11 -12.33 -2.99
CA GLU A 126 -24.49 -11.51 -4.06
C GLU A 126 -23.11 -12.06 -4.47
N ILE A 127 -22.27 -12.46 -3.51
CA ILE A 127 -20.97 -13.09 -3.79
C ILE A 127 -21.15 -14.37 -4.61
N ILE A 128 -22.08 -15.25 -4.22
CA ILE A 128 -22.33 -16.51 -4.93
C ILE A 128 -22.77 -16.24 -6.38
N GLU A 129 -23.61 -15.23 -6.59
CA GLU A 129 -24.06 -14.88 -7.93
C GLU A 129 -22.93 -14.24 -8.75
N ALA A 130 -22.13 -13.37 -8.14
CA ALA A 130 -20.96 -12.77 -8.78
C ALA A 130 -19.92 -13.83 -9.18
N GLU A 131 -19.69 -14.84 -8.35
CA GLU A 131 -18.83 -15.98 -8.70
C GLU A 131 -19.29 -16.67 -9.98
N ARG A 132 -20.60 -16.83 -10.18
CA ARG A 132 -21.14 -17.47 -11.40
C ARG A 132 -20.90 -16.65 -12.65
N HIS A 133 -21.09 -15.33 -12.58
CA HIS A 133 -20.97 -14.46 -13.75
C HIS A 133 -19.52 -14.09 -14.05
N TRP A 134 -18.71 -13.80 -13.04
CA TRP A 134 -17.39 -13.17 -13.21
C TRP A 134 -16.23 -14.16 -13.27
N SER A 135 -16.38 -15.39 -12.78
CA SER A 135 -15.26 -16.34 -12.70
C SER A 135 -14.65 -16.67 -14.07
N ASN A 136 -15.43 -16.71 -15.14
CA ASN A 136 -14.90 -16.99 -16.47
C ASN A 136 -14.69 -15.74 -17.33
N PHE A 137 -14.94 -14.54 -16.78
CA PHE A 137 -14.82 -13.29 -17.50
C PHE A 137 -13.44 -12.64 -17.24
N PRO A 138 -12.66 -12.27 -18.29
CA PRO A 138 -11.31 -11.73 -18.13
C PRO A 138 -11.32 -10.24 -17.76
N VAL A 139 -11.87 -9.88 -16.59
CA VAL A 139 -12.14 -8.49 -16.19
C VAL A 139 -10.93 -7.57 -16.23
N ARG A 140 -9.73 -8.09 -15.92
CA ARG A 140 -8.49 -7.29 -15.85
C ARG A 140 -8.12 -6.64 -17.18
N ILE A 141 -8.42 -7.32 -18.28
CA ILE A 141 -7.95 -7.00 -19.63
C ILE A 141 -9.11 -6.78 -20.62
N ALA A 142 -10.35 -7.08 -20.22
CA ALA A 142 -11.54 -6.77 -20.99
C ALA A 142 -11.71 -5.25 -21.18
N SER A 143 -12.27 -4.86 -22.32
CA SER A 143 -12.61 -3.46 -22.57
C SER A 143 -13.76 -3.00 -21.68
N GLN A 144 -13.87 -1.69 -21.47
CA GLN A 144 -14.96 -1.11 -20.69
C GLN A 144 -16.34 -1.48 -21.26
N ASP A 145 -16.49 -1.54 -22.58
CA ASP A 145 -17.74 -1.95 -23.23
C ASP A 145 -18.09 -3.42 -22.96
N GLN A 146 -17.10 -4.32 -23.01
CA GLN A 146 -17.30 -5.74 -22.70
C GLN A 146 -17.74 -5.92 -21.24
N ILE A 147 -17.08 -5.21 -20.33
CA ILE A 147 -17.43 -5.18 -18.90
C ILE A 147 -18.88 -4.72 -18.72
N LEU A 148 -19.25 -3.56 -19.28
CA LEU A 148 -20.60 -3.00 -19.13
C LEU A 148 -21.68 -3.91 -19.72
N GLN A 149 -21.41 -4.56 -20.86
CA GLN A 149 -22.33 -5.57 -21.42
C GLN A 149 -22.46 -6.80 -20.51
N HIS A 150 -21.37 -7.20 -19.85
CA HIS A 150 -21.38 -8.32 -18.91
C HIS A 150 -22.16 -7.98 -17.64
N ILE A 151 -21.97 -6.79 -17.08
CA ILE A 151 -22.73 -6.27 -15.93
C ILE A 151 -24.24 -6.27 -16.23
N LYS A 152 -24.63 -5.74 -17.40
CA LYS A 152 -26.03 -5.73 -17.84
C LYS A 152 -26.64 -7.14 -17.95
N LYS A 153 -25.84 -8.15 -18.31
CA LYS A 153 -26.29 -9.55 -18.35
C LYS A 153 -26.38 -10.17 -16.97
N ALA A 154 -25.43 -9.86 -16.08
CA ALA A 154 -25.43 -10.33 -14.69
C ALA A 154 -26.60 -9.74 -13.89
N GLY A 155 -27.00 -8.51 -14.17
CA GLY A 155 -28.11 -7.83 -13.50
C GLY A 155 -27.77 -7.34 -12.09
N SER A 156 -26.49 -7.30 -11.74
CA SER A 156 -25.97 -6.84 -10.44
C SER A 156 -24.66 -6.08 -10.60
N ASN A 157 -24.34 -5.25 -9.61
CA ASN A 157 -23.06 -4.55 -9.51
C ASN A 157 -21.88 -5.53 -9.47
N PHE A 158 -20.72 -5.05 -9.91
CA PHE A 158 -19.48 -5.82 -9.88
C PHE A 158 -19.09 -6.18 -8.44
N ILE A 159 -18.62 -7.42 -8.27
CA ILE A 159 -17.94 -7.92 -7.07
C ILE A 159 -16.66 -8.61 -7.53
N ASP A 160 -15.57 -8.32 -6.84
CA ASP A 160 -14.24 -8.79 -7.18
C ASP A 160 -13.98 -10.19 -6.64
N ASN A 161 -14.09 -11.20 -7.50
CA ASN A 161 -13.85 -12.60 -7.16
C ASN A 161 -12.41 -12.92 -6.70
N SER A 162 -11.45 -12.00 -6.92
CA SER A 162 -10.07 -12.17 -6.45
C SER A 162 -9.79 -11.47 -5.12
N PHE A 163 -10.73 -10.65 -4.63
CA PHE A 163 -10.62 -9.94 -3.35
C PHE A 163 -12.03 -9.70 -2.78
N LEU A 164 -12.68 -10.80 -2.39
CA LEU A 164 -14.08 -10.79 -1.97
C LEU A 164 -14.31 -9.93 -0.71
N PRO A 165 -15.50 -9.33 -0.55
CA PRO A 165 -15.86 -8.59 0.66
C PRO A 165 -16.14 -9.53 1.85
N VAL A 166 -15.11 -10.21 2.32
CA VAL A 166 -15.13 -11.21 3.41
C VAL A 166 -13.99 -10.97 4.40
N GLU A 167 -14.04 -11.62 5.56
CA GLU A 167 -13.02 -11.46 6.61
C GLU A 167 -11.60 -11.77 6.14
N LYS A 168 -11.42 -12.75 5.24
CA LYS A 168 -10.12 -13.12 4.66
C LYS A 168 -9.40 -11.94 4.00
N SER A 169 -10.14 -11.07 3.32
CA SER A 169 -9.58 -9.88 2.67
C SER A 169 -9.12 -8.80 3.67
N ILE A 170 -9.50 -8.94 4.93
CA ILE A 170 -9.09 -8.04 6.01
C ILE A 170 -7.95 -8.67 6.80
N PHE A 171 -8.11 -9.90 7.26
CA PHE A 171 -7.15 -10.64 8.09
C PHE A 171 -7.33 -12.15 7.92
N ASP A 172 -6.33 -12.92 8.35
CA ASP A 172 -6.41 -14.37 8.41
C ASP A 172 -7.30 -14.84 9.58
N PRO A 173 -8.51 -15.40 9.33
CA PRO A 173 -9.45 -15.75 10.40
C PRO A 173 -8.93 -16.84 11.33
N SER A 174 -7.96 -17.64 10.89
CA SER A 174 -7.35 -18.69 11.72
C SER A 174 -6.50 -18.14 12.88
N LYS A 175 -6.11 -16.86 12.80
CA LYS A 175 -5.28 -16.16 13.80
C LYS A 175 -6.10 -15.41 14.84
N GLY A 176 -7.42 -15.57 14.85
CA GLY A 176 -8.35 -14.91 15.77
C GLY A 176 -8.84 -13.55 15.27
N GLN A 177 -9.81 -12.96 15.97
CA GLN A 177 -10.39 -11.67 15.58
C GLN A 177 -9.44 -10.51 15.91
N PRO A 178 -9.10 -9.65 14.93
CA PRO A 178 -8.19 -8.52 15.13
C PRO A 178 -8.86 -7.29 15.73
N PHE A 179 -10.20 -7.24 15.69
CA PHE A 179 -10.99 -6.10 16.16
C PHE A 179 -12.03 -6.56 17.17
N ASP A 180 -12.34 -5.67 18.10
CA ASP A 180 -13.43 -5.81 19.09
C ASP A 180 -14.83 -5.56 18.49
N ARG A 181 -14.92 -5.44 17.16
CA ARG A 181 -16.13 -5.06 16.40
C ARG A 181 -16.30 -5.91 15.16
N ILE A 182 -17.56 -6.14 14.78
CA ILE A 182 -17.90 -6.81 13.53
C ILE A 182 -17.70 -5.83 12.38
N VAL A 183 -16.99 -6.28 11.35
CA VAL A 183 -16.86 -5.52 10.10
C VAL A 183 -18.09 -5.75 9.23
N HIS A 184 -18.65 -4.65 8.71
CA HIS A 184 -19.72 -4.66 7.73
C HIS A 184 -19.20 -4.10 6.40
N TRP A 185 -19.14 -4.92 5.36
CA TRP A 185 -18.78 -4.47 4.01
C TRP A 185 -19.94 -3.74 3.36
N ARG A 186 -19.72 -2.48 2.95
CA ARG A 186 -20.76 -1.59 2.39
C ARG A 186 -20.24 -0.83 1.19
N ARG A 187 -21.12 -0.45 0.28
CA ARG A 187 -20.83 0.41 -0.88
C ARG A 187 -20.95 1.90 -0.51
N PRO A 188 -20.26 2.81 -1.24
CA PRO A 188 -20.27 4.26 -0.99
C PRO A 188 -21.66 4.84 -0.74
N ARG A 189 -22.64 4.54 -1.58
CA ARG A 189 -24.05 5.01 -1.46
C ARG A 189 -24.70 4.68 -0.12
N GLU A 190 -24.22 3.66 0.58
CA GLU A 190 -24.76 3.27 1.87
C GLU A 190 -24.23 4.12 3.03
N PHE A 191 -23.04 4.73 2.90
CA PHE A 191 -22.38 5.44 4.02
C PHE A 191 -21.93 6.88 3.71
N MET A 192 -21.76 7.25 2.44
CA MET A 192 -21.50 8.61 1.96
C MET A 192 -22.84 9.31 1.70
N ILE A 193 -23.49 9.75 2.78
CA ILE A 193 -24.80 10.40 2.70
C ILE A 193 -24.60 11.88 2.31
N PRO A 194 -25.26 12.37 1.24
CA PRO A 194 -25.21 13.78 0.87
C PRO A 194 -25.85 14.65 1.97
N ASP A 195 -25.16 15.73 2.32
CA ASP A 195 -25.64 16.76 3.23
C ASP A 195 -25.09 18.11 2.76
N PRO A 196 -25.80 18.81 1.85
CA PRO A 196 -25.36 20.09 1.32
C PRO A 196 -25.13 21.17 2.41
N SER A 197 -25.77 21.04 3.58
CA SER A 197 -25.56 21.97 4.69
C SER A 197 -24.17 21.84 5.33
N LYS A 198 -23.52 20.69 5.14
CA LYS A 198 -22.15 20.39 5.58
C LYS A 198 -21.15 20.34 4.42
N GLY A 199 -21.58 20.72 3.21
CA GLY A 199 -20.75 20.62 2.01
C GLY A 199 -20.53 19.19 1.51
N LEU A 200 -21.36 18.22 1.92
CA LEU A 200 -21.26 16.83 1.48
C LEU A 200 -22.18 16.60 0.27
N PHE A 201 -21.62 16.21 -0.87
CA PHE A 201 -22.35 15.95 -2.11
C PHE A 201 -22.58 14.45 -2.34
N GLU A 202 -23.09 14.06 -3.51
CA GLU A 202 -23.13 12.65 -3.92
C GLU A 202 -21.72 12.05 -3.96
N PRO A 203 -21.56 10.72 -3.81
CA PRO A 203 -20.26 10.07 -3.93
C PRO A 203 -19.54 10.43 -5.23
N GLN A 204 -18.29 10.86 -5.11
CA GLN A 204 -17.47 11.27 -6.26
C GLN A 204 -16.08 10.62 -6.20
N MET A 205 -15.50 10.40 -7.38
CA MET A 205 -14.14 9.86 -7.44
C MET A 205 -13.14 10.87 -6.85
N PHE A 206 -13.25 12.11 -7.33
CA PHE A 206 -12.57 13.32 -6.85
C PHE A 206 -13.67 14.40 -6.78
N GLU A 207 -13.86 15.05 -5.63
CA GLU A 207 -14.91 16.06 -5.41
C GLU A 207 -14.50 17.43 -5.94
N LYS A 208 -13.24 17.83 -5.71
CA LYS A 208 -12.67 19.09 -6.20
C LYS A 208 -11.27 18.88 -6.80
N SER A 209 -10.25 19.40 -6.13
CA SER A 209 -8.84 19.12 -6.32
C SER A 209 -8.43 18.01 -5.38
N ILE A 210 -7.48 17.19 -5.81
CA ILE A 210 -6.79 16.27 -4.92
C ILE A 210 -5.89 17.10 -4.00
N GLU A 211 -6.10 16.95 -2.70
CA GLU A 211 -5.37 17.65 -1.66
C GLU A 211 -4.82 16.64 -0.63
N PRO A 212 -3.62 16.87 -0.07
CA PRO A 212 -3.07 16.04 0.99
C PRO A 212 -4.01 15.88 2.19
N SER A 213 -4.83 16.90 2.48
CA SER A 213 -5.83 16.92 3.55
C SER A 213 -7.07 16.06 3.29
N ASP A 214 -7.23 15.53 2.07
CA ASP A 214 -8.31 14.60 1.76
C ASP A 214 -8.09 13.22 2.42
N ILE A 215 -6.87 12.93 2.84
CA ILE A 215 -6.45 11.62 3.33
C ILE A 215 -6.63 11.57 4.84
N LEU A 216 -7.63 10.81 5.29
CA LEU A 216 -7.89 10.61 6.71
C LEU A 216 -7.57 9.17 7.11
N GLN A 217 -6.64 9.01 8.06
CA GLN A 217 -6.20 7.68 8.49
C GLN A 217 -7.27 6.95 9.29
N GLY A 218 -7.32 5.64 9.09
CA GLY A 218 -8.19 4.73 9.82
C GLY A 218 -7.56 4.05 11.00
N ASN A 219 -8.19 2.96 11.42
CA ASN A 219 -7.71 2.04 12.44
C ASN A 219 -6.85 0.92 11.83
N LEU A 220 -5.95 1.28 10.90
CA LEU A 220 -4.96 0.38 10.29
C LEU A 220 -3.57 0.99 10.50
N GLY A 221 -2.59 0.13 10.81
CA GLY A 221 -1.21 0.55 11.04
C GLY A 221 -0.43 0.71 9.73
N ASP A 222 -1.02 1.33 8.72
CA ASP A 222 -0.47 1.54 7.38
C ASP A 222 -0.19 3.03 7.09
N CYS A 223 0.02 3.83 8.14
CA CYS A 223 0.40 5.26 8.06
C CYS A 223 1.55 5.54 7.09
N TRP A 224 2.52 4.62 6.97
CA TRP A 224 3.62 4.71 6.01
C TRP A 224 3.14 4.79 4.56
N PHE A 225 2.06 4.08 4.21
CA PHE A 225 1.45 4.09 2.89
C PHE A 225 0.61 5.34 2.68
N LEU A 226 -0.29 5.67 3.62
CA LEU A 226 -1.13 6.88 3.52
C LEU A 226 -0.30 8.17 3.51
N CYS A 227 0.84 8.20 4.21
CA CYS A 227 1.80 9.29 4.08
C CYS A 227 2.37 9.38 2.67
N ALA A 228 2.79 8.26 2.05
CA ALA A 228 3.28 8.28 0.68
C ALA A 228 2.19 8.76 -0.31
N VAL A 229 0.93 8.38 -0.07
CA VAL A 229 -0.23 8.90 -0.80
C VAL A 229 -0.37 10.42 -0.62
N SER A 230 -0.20 10.92 0.60
CA SER A 230 -0.22 12.36 0.90
C SER A 230 0.92 13.12 0.23
N CYS A 231 2.13 12.55 0.22
CA CYS A 231 3.28 13.12 -0.47
C CYS A 231 3.04 13.26 -1.98
N ILE A 232 2.42 12.28 -2.64
CA ILE A 232 2.10 12.39 -4.07
C ILE A 232 0.89 13.28 -4.34
N ALA A 233 0.00 13.49 -3.36
CA ALA A 233 -1.15 14.40 -3.46
C ALA A 233 -0.73 15.87 -3.55
N GLU A 234 0.48 16.22 -3.09
CA GLU A 234 1.10 17.54 -3.37
C GLU A 234 1.25 17.81 -4.88
N MET A 235 1.23 16.76 -5.71
CA MET A 235 1.22 16.83 -7.17
C MET A 235 0.01 16.05 -7.72
N PRO A 236 -1.20 16.63 -7.79
CA PRO A 236 -2.46 15.94 -8.13
C PRO A 236 -2.38 15.01 -9.35
N SER A 237 -1.66 15.42 -10.39
CA SER A 237 -1.41 14.63 -11.61
C SER A 237 -0.81 13.23 -11.35
N LEU A 238 -0.02 13.07 -10.29
CA LEU A 238 0.57 11.78 -9.90
C LEU A 238 -0.45 10.84 -9.27
N VAL A 239 -1.46 11.37 -8.58
CA VAL A 239 -2.59 10.59 -8.06
C VAL A 239 -3.53 10.25 -9.22
N GLU A 240 -3.93 11.24 -10.03
CA GLU A 240 -4.88 11.04 -11.13
C GLU A 240 -4.44 9.98 -12.15
N ARG A 241 -3.13 9.89 -12.44
CA ARG A 241 -2.61 8.90 -13.39
C ARG A 241 -2.71 7.45 -12.90
N LEU A 242 -2.89 7.24 -11.59
CA LEU A 242 -3.12 5.92 -11.02
C LEU A 242 -4.53 5.44 -11.34
N PHE A 243 -5.49 6.34 -11.56
CA PHE A 243 -6.87 5.96 -11.79
C PHE A 243 -7.19 5.93 -13.29
N LEU A 244 -7.56 4.75 -13.79
CA LEU A 244 -8.16 4.61 -15.12
C LEU A 244 -9.66 4.94 -15.07
N THR A 245 -10.32 4.57 -13.98
CA THR A 245 -11.69 4.99 -13.66
C THR A 245 -11.63 6.31 -12.89
N LYS A 246 -11.82 7.44 -13.57
CA LYS A 246 -11.70 8.79 -12.98
C LYS A 246 -13.02 9.40 -12.51
N GLU A 247 -14.13 8.73 -12.78
CA GLU A 247 -15.48 9.17 -12.39
C GLU A 247 -16.12 8.13 -11.47
N TYR A 248 -17.11 8.54 -10.69
CA TYR A 248 -17.88 7.62 -9.87
C TYR A 248 -18.58 6.60 -10.77
N ASN A 249 -18.37 5.31 -10.49
CA ASN A 249 -18.90 4.22 -11.30
C ASN A 249 -20.04 3.53 -10.58
N GLU A 250 -21.25 3.75 -11.07
CA GLU A 250 -22.49 3.21 -10.51
C GLU A 250 -22.60 1.70 -10.53
N GLU A 251 -21.84 1.05 -11.41
CA GLU A 251 -21.77 -0.40 -11.50
C GLU A 251 -20.78 -0.98 -10.47
N GLY A 252 -20.10 -0.12 -9.71
CA GLY A 252 -19.20 -0.50 -8.63
C GLY A 252 -17.89 -1.13 -9.09
N ILE A 253 -17.38 -0.77 -10.28
CA ILE A 253 -16.11 -1.28 -10.83
C ILE A 253 -15.09 -0.17 -11.07
N TYR A 254 -13.89 -0.34 -10.51
CA TYR A 254 -12.82 0.64 -10.58
C TYR A 254 -11.53 -0.01 -11.06
N ARG A 255 -10.81 0.68 -11.94
CA ARG A 255 -9.51 0.25 -12.48
C ARG A 255 -8.44 1.23 -12.03
N VAL A 256 -7.42 0.72 -11.36
CA VAL A 256 -6.31 1.48 -10.78
C VAL A 256 -4.98 0.85 -11.23
N LYS A 257 -3.98 1.67 -11.44
CA LYS A 257 -2.61 1.28 -11.77
C LYS A 257 -1.73 1.48 -10.55
N LEU A 258 -0.95 0.45 -10.22
CA LEU A 258 0.14 0.55 -9.27
C LEU A 258 1.41 -0.03 -9.87
N PHE A 259 2.53 0.50 -9.45
CA PHE A 259 3.84 -0.06 -9.75
C PHE A 259 4.20 -1.08 -8.68
N LYS A 260 4.62 -2.29 -9.07
CA LYS A 260 5.09 -3.31 -8.13
C LYS A 260 6.08 -4.23 -8.81
N ASN A 261 7.11 -4.64 -8.09
CA ASN A 261 8.13 -5.58 -8.59
C ASN A 261 8.75 -5.13 -9.93
N GLY A 262 8.92 -3.82 -10.13
CA GLY A 262 9.47 -3.26 -11.36
C GLY A 262 8.47 -3.08 -12.51
N GLU A 263 7.19 -3.38 -12.33
CA GLU A 263 6.18 -3.42 -13.40
C GLU A 263 4.92 -2.61 -13.06
N TRP A 264 4.31 -1.97 -14.05
CA TRP A 264 2.99 -1.35 -13.89
C TRP A 264 1.90 -2.41 -14.00
N MET A 265 1.07 -2.52 -12.98
CA MET A 265 -0.02 -3.47 -12.91
C MET A 265 -1.36 -2.75 -12.97
N GLU A 266 -2.24 -3.16 -13.87
CA GLU A 266 -3.66 -2.78 -13.82
C GLU A 266 -4.39 -3.70 -12.85
N ILE A 267 -5.02 -3.11 -11.83
CA ILE A 267 -5.82 -3.78 -10.81
C ILE A 267 -7.26 -3.32 -10.95
N VAL A 268 -8.18 -4.30 -10.96
CA VAL A 268 -9.61 -4.06 -10.93
C VAL A 268 -10.11 -4.37 -9.53
N VAL A 269 -10.94 -3.51 -8.95
CA VAL A 269 -11.59 -3.72 -7.64
C VAL A 269 -13.04 -3.31 -7.71
N ASP A 270 -13.87 -3.89 -6.84
CA ASP A 270 -15.20 -3.35 -6.55
C ASP A 270 -15.15 -2.22 -5.51
N ASP A 271 -16.29 -1.59 -5.21
CA ASP A 271 -16.43 -0.54 -4.19
C ASP A 271 -17.05 -1.01 -2.86
N TYR A 272 -16.93 -2.29 -2.50
CA TYR A 272 -17.21 -2.70 -1.11
C TYR A 272 -16.07 -2.28 -0.18
N PHE A 273 -16.37 -1.55 0.89
CA PHE A 273 -15.39 -1.11 1.88
C PHE A 273 -15.69 -1.66 3.29
N PRO A 274 -14.66 -2.06 4.05
CA PRO A 274 -14.78 -2.41 5.47
C PRO A 274 -15.31 -1.22 6.28
N CYS A 275 -16.53 -1.32 6.80
CA CYS A 275 -17.16 -0.27 7.60
C CYS A 275 -17.53 -0.75 8.99
N LEU A 276 -17.67 0.21 9.91
CA LEU A 276 -18.40 -0.04 11.15
C LEU A 276 -19.88 -0.29 10.82
N PRO A 277 -20.59 -1.12 11.60
CA PRO A 277 -22.02 -1.34 11.42
C PRO A 277 -22.78 0.00 11.48
N TYR A 278 -23.41 0.41 10.36
CA TYR A 278 -24.11 1.70 10.21
C TYR A 278 -23.22 2.96 10.41
N GLY A 279 -21.90 2.78 10.49
CA GLY A 279 -20.90 3.86 10.56
C GLY A 279 -20.26 4.15 9.21
N GLY A 280 -19.04 4.69 9.23
CA GLY A 280 -18.21 4.87 8.03
C GLY A 280 -17.14 3.78 7.88
N PRO A 281 -16.23 3.96 6.90
CA PRO A 281 -15.06 3.11 6.73
C PRO A 281 -14.21 3.02 8.00
N ILE A 282 -13.62 1.86 8.25
CA ILE A 282 -12.76 1.63 9.44
C ILE A 282 -11.28 1.86 9.17
N PHE A 283 -10.86 1.78 7.90
CA PHE A 283 -9.50 2.05 7.44
C PHE A 283 -9.46 3.48 6.90
N SER A 284 -8.81 3.73 5.77
CA SER A 284 -8.77 5.07 5.20
C SER A 284 -10.17 5.66 4.95
N ARG A 285 -10.24 6.99 5.02
CA ARG A 285 -11.42 7.80 4.73
C ARG A 285 -11.00 8.98 3.86
N GLY A 286 -11.89 9.44 2.99
CA GLY A 286 -11.73 10.71 2.28
C GLY A 286 -12.26 11.87 3.13
N HIS A 287 -11.73 13.07 2.93
CA HIS A 287 -12.45 14.28 3.28
C HIS A 287 -13.65 14.43 2.34
N GLY A 288 -14.81 14.83 2.86
CA GLY A 288 -16.04 14.86 2.05
C GLY A 288 -16.54 13.47 1.64
N ASN A 289 -17.12 13.37 0.45
CA ASN A 289 -17.66 12.12 -0.11
C ASN A 289 -16.80 11.62 -1.30
N GLU A 290 -15.48 11.66 -1.13
CA GLU A 290 -14.50 11.20 -2.11
C GLU A 290 -14.08 9.73 -1.93
N LEU A 291 -13.92 9.00 -3.05
CA LEU A 291 -13.58 7.58 -3.05
C LEU A 291 -12.09 7.26 -3.21
N TRP A 292 -11.31 8.16 -3.81
CA TRP A 292 -9.99 7.82 -4.32
C TRP A 292 -9.03 7.28 -3.25
N VAL A 293 -9.06 7.83 -2.03
CA VAL A 293 -8.24 7.37 -0.91
C VAL A 293 -8.57 5.92 -0.53
N LEU A 294 -9.87 5.63 -0.35
CA LEU A 294 -10.36 4.30 0.02
C LEU A 294 -10.03 3.26 -1.05
N LEU A 295 -10.20 3.63 -2.33
CA LEU A 295 -9.88 2.76 -3.45
C LEU A 295 -8.39 2.46 -3.53
N LEU A 296 -7.54 3.46 -3.30
CA LEU A 296 -6.08 3.29 -3.41
C LEU A 296 -5.55 2.37 -2.30
N GLU A 297 -6.00 2.55 -1.06
CA GLU A 297 -5.69 1.65 0.07
C GLU A 297 -6.20 0.23 -0.20
N LYS A 298 -7.45 0.07 -0.67
CA LYS A 298 -8.01 -1.23 -1.03
C LYS A 298 -7.22 -1.94 -2.12
N VAL A 299 -6.83 -1.22 -3.17
CA VAL A 299 -6.04 -1.76 -4.27
C VAL A 299 -4.66 -2.21 -3.77
N TYR A 300 -4.05 -1.43 -2.87
CA TYR A 300 -2.78 -1.80 -2.24
C TYR A 300 -2.94 -3.06 -1.38
N ALA A 301 -3.99 -3.13 -0.55
CA ALA A 301 -4.34 -4.30 0.25
C ALA A 301 -4.55 -5.56 -0.61
N LYS A 302 -5.26 -5.42 -1.73
CA LYS A 302 -5.50 -6.53 -2.68
C LYS A 302 -4.21 -7.13 -3.23
N ILE A 303 -3.25 -6.32 -3.65
CA ILE A 303 -1.97 -6.81 -4.18
C ILE A 303 -1.18 -7.59 -3.11
N HIS A 304 -1.32 -7.17 -1.85
CA HIS A 304 -0.69 -7.84 -0.71
C HIS A 304 -1.54 -8.98 -0.13
N GLY A 305 -2.73 -9.23 -0.66
CA GLY A 305 -3.65 -10.31 -0.27
C GLY A 305 -4.65 -9.97 0.84
N SER A 306 -4.36 -8.97 1.70
CA SER A 306 -5.31 -8.48 2.71
C SER A 306 -4.92 -7.10 3.24
N TYR A 307 -5.86 -6.39 3.88
CA TYR A 307 -5.56 -5.14 4.60
C TYR A 307 -4.53 -5.36 5.73
N LYS A 308 -4.53 -6.52 6.40
CA LYS A 308 -3.56 -6.80 7.45
C LYS A 308 -2.12 -6.85 6.92
N ASN A 309 -1.91 -7.24 5.66
CA ASN A 309 -0.58 -7.39 5.07
C ASN A 309 0.08 -6.06 4.67
N ILE A 310 -0.66 -4.95 4.68
CA ILE A 310 -0.12 -3.60 4.44
C ILE A 310 0.24 -2.85 5.73
N VAL A 311 0.01 -3.47 6.90
CA VAL A 311 0.45 -2.92 8.20
C VAL A 311 1.97 -2.93 8.29
N ALA A 312 2.53 -1.83 8.81
CA ALA A 312 3.94 -1.58 9.03
C ALA A 312 4.81 -1.68 7.76
N GLY A 313 5.33 -0.56 7.28
CA GLY A 313 6.23 -0.51 6.12
C GLY A 313 6.99 0.80 6.06
N LYS A 314 7.64 1.07 4.92
CA LYS A 314 8.52 2.21 4.76
C LYS A 314 8.02 3.15 3.66
N PRO A 315 7.86 4.46 3.91
CA PRO A 315 7.27 5.38 2.95
C PRO A 315 7.92 5.35 1.56
N HIS A 316 9.25 5.20 1.47
CA HIS A 316 9.92 5.06 0.16
C HIS A 316 9.45 3.87 -0.67
N GLU A 317 9.09 2.74 -0.05
CA GLU A 317 8.59 1.57 -0.76
C GLU A 317 7.23 1.88 -1.40
N ALA A 318 6.36 2.59 -0.67
CA ALA A 318 5.07 3.05 -1.16
C ALA A 318 5.21 4.16 -2.21
N LEU A 319 6.11 5.13 -2.01
CA LEU A 319 6.41 6.16 -3.02
C LEU A 319 6.85 5.54 -4.34
N MET A 320 7.71 4.51 -4.30
CA MET A 320 8.09 3.76 -5.49
C MET A 320 6.88 3.04 -6.11
N ASP A 321 6.07 2.36 -5.30
CA ASP A 321 4.90 1.62 -5.79
C ASP A 321 3.81 2.55 -6.38
N LEU A 322 3.70 3.78 -5.87
CA LEU A 322 2.76 4.78 -6.34
C LEU A 322 3.29 5.56 -7.55
N THR A 323 4.62 5.65 -7.72
CA THR A 323 5.18 6.52 -8.77
C THR A 323 5.85 5.78 -9.93
N GLY A 324 6.40 4.60 -9.69
CA GLY A 324 7.30 3.91 -10.62
C GLY A 324 8.64 4.62 -10.83
N CYS A 325 8.95 5.64 -10.02
CA CYS A 325 10.18 6.43 -10.10
C CYS A 325 11.25 5.92 -9.12
N PRO A 326 12.54 6.15 -9.40
CA PRO A 326 13.61 5.73 -8.51
C PRO A 326 13.52 6.40 -7.15
N THR A 327 13.57 5.60 -6.09
CA THR A 327 13.31 6.09 -4.73
C THR A 327 14.38 5.58 -3.77
N THR A 328 14.97 6.49 -2.98
CA THR A 328 16.05 6.15 -2.05
C THR A 328 15.71 6.61 -0.65
N SER A 329 16.05 5.78 0.34
CA SER A 329 15.97 6.11 1.76
C SER A 329 17.36 6.40 2.33
N TYR A 330 17.47 7.50 3.07
CA TYR A 330 18.65 7.91 3.82
C TYR A 330 18.34 7.77 5.31
N SER A 331 18.78 6.66 5.91
CA SER A 331 18.65 6.42 7.35
C SER A 331 19.66 7.28 8.11
N PHE A 332 19.19 8.09 9.06
CA PHE A 332 20.07 8.91 9.92
C PHE A 332 20.89 8.07 10.92
N LYS A 333 20.56 6.79 11.05
CA LYS A 333 21.34 5.80 11.82
C LYS A 333 22.59 5.33 11.05
N ASP A 334 22.63 5.52 9.73
CA ASP A 334 23.74 5.06 8.89
C ASP A 334 24.93 6.04 8.98
N GLU A 335 26.12 5.53 9.30
CA GLU A 335 27.35 6.36 9.44
C GLU A 335 27.64 7.19 8.18
N LYS A 336 27.36 6.65 6.99
CA LYS A 336 27.52 7.37 5.72
C LYS A 336 26.60 8.58 5.63
N VAL A 337 25.35 8.46 6.07
CA VAL A 337 24.40 9.58 6.08
C VAL A 337 24.83 10.61 7.13
N GLN A 338 25.29 10.17 8.31
CA GLN A 338 25.84 11.06 9.33
C GLN A 338 27.08 11.82 8.83
N GLU A 339 27.94 11.19 8.03
CA GLU A 339 29.04 11.86 7.34
C GLU A 339 28.55 12.93 6.35
N LEU A 340 27.52 12.62 5.53
CA LEU A 340 26.89 13.57 4.62
C LEU A 340 26.27 14.77 5.35
N VAL A 341 25.73 14.56 6.56
CA VAL A 341 25.25 15.65 7.42
C VAL A 341 26.43 16.50 7.90
N ARG A 342 27.46 15.87 8.49
CA ARG A 342 28.64 16.57 9.05
C ARG A 342 29.39 17.42 8.03
N ASN A 343 29.56 16.91 6.81
CA ASN A 343 30.26 17.63 5.74
C ASN A 343 29.34 18.57 4.93
N GLY A 344 28.06 18.70 5.29
CA GLY A 344 27.09 19.59 4.66
C GLY A 344 26.60 19.15 3.27
N LYS A 345 27.01 17.98 2.78
CA LYS A 345 26.56 17.46 1.47
C LYS A 345 25.08 17.12 1.48
N LEU A 346 24.53 16.58 2.58
CA LEU A 346 23.11 16.24 2.64
C LEU A 346 22.22 17.47 2.44
N TRP A 347 22.59 18.60 3.04
CA TRP A 347 21.87 19.87 2.82
C TRP A 347 21.93 20.31 1.35
N THR A 348 23.10 20.16 0.71
CA THR A 348 23.27 20.49 -0.71
C THR A 348 22.40 19.58 -1.59
N MET A 349 22.28 18.31 -1.23
CA MET A 349 21.40 17.35 -1.90
C MET A 349 19.93 17.73 -1.73
N LEU A 350 19.48 18.05 -0.50
CA LEU A 350 18.10 18.49 -0.24
C LEU A 350 17.70 19.70 -1.08
N LYS A 351 18.54 20.74 -1.15
CA LYS A 351 18.30 21.89 -2.03
C LYS A 351 18.24 21.52 -3.52
N THR A 352 18.98 20.48 -3.92
CA THR A 352 18.94 19.97 -5.30
C THR A 352 17.64 19.22 -5.56
N PHE A 353 17.22 18.36 -4.63
CA PHE A 353 15.97 17.62 -4.72
C PHE A 353 14.75 18.55 -4.78
N ASP A 354 14.70 19.55 -3.91
CA ASP A 354 13.68 20.60 -3.91
C ASP A 354 13.64 21.34 -5.26
N LYS A 355 14.81 21.76 -5.76
CA LYS A 355 14.92 22.44 -7.06
C LYS A 355 14.47 21.57 -8.24
N GLU A 356 14.75 20.27 -8.22
CA GLU A 356 14.30 19.34 -9.27
C GLU A 356 12.80 18.99 -9.13
N GLY A 357 12.14 19.38 -8.04
CA GLY A 357 10.74 19.05 -7.77
C GLY A 357 10.54 17.60 -7.36
N TYR A 358 11.54 16.97 -6.76
CA TYR A 358 11.43 15.61 -6.25
C TYR A 358 10.56 15.58 -5.00
N ILE A 359 9.84 14.48 -4.83
CA ILE A 359 9.03 14.26 -3.63
C ILE A 359 9.96 13.80 -2.51
N MET A 360 9.83 14.43 -1.35
CA MET A 360 10.63 14.14 -0.17
C MET A 360 9.73 13.87 1.03
N ALA A 361 10.08 12.87 1.83
CA ALA A 361 9.38 12.52 3.06
C ALA A 361 10.37 12.25 4.20
N GLY A 362 9.94 12.45 5.44
CA GLY A 362 10.71 12.13 6.64
C GLY A 362 9.94 11.20 7.56
N GLY A 363 10.58 10.14 8.05
CA GLY A 363 9.99 9.22 9.04
C GLY A 363 10.49 9.52 10.46
N THR A 364 9.59 9.61 11.43
CA THR A 364 9.93 9.74 12.86
C THR A 364 10.14 8.37 13.51
N PRO A 365 10.97 8.27 14.57
CA PRO A 365 11.17 7.02 15.30
C PRO A 365 9.92 6.61 16.10
N GLY A 366 9.79 5.32 16.37
CA GLY A 366 8.76 4.76 17.25
C GLY A 366 7.72 3.91 16.52
N GLU A 367 6.68 3.51 17.25
CA GLU A 367 5.50 2.83 16.69
C GLU A 367 4.31 3.79 16.66
N ASP A 368 3.61 3.83 15.54
CA ASP A 368 2.37 4.58 15.41
C ASP A 368 1.29 3.95 16.30
N THR A 369 1.12 4.55 17.47
CA THR A 369 0.10 4.17 18.46
C THR A 369 -1.02 5.21 18.54
N MET A 370 -0.94 6.26 17.72
CA MET A 370 -1.85 7.39 17.75
C MET A 370 -2.84 7.33 16.59
N THR A 371 -3.98 7.99 16.77
CA THR A 371 -4.97 8.21 15.71
C THR A 371 -5.21 9.71 15.64
N GLU A 372 -5.87 10.21 14.58
CA GLU A 372 -6.28 11.63 14.49
C GLU A 372 -6.98 12.18 15.74
N ASN A 373 -7.67 11.31 16.50
CA ASN A 373 -8.38 11.67 17.72
C ASN A 373 -7.58 11.45 19.02
N GLY A 374 -6.38 10.86 18.92
CA GLY A 374 -5.46 10.63 20.02
C GLY A 374 -4.54 11.83 20.19
N GLY A 375 -4.70 12.57 21.29
CA GLY A 375 -3.84 13.73 21.56
C GLY A 375 -2.36 13.33 21.67
N ALA A 376 -1.47 14.14 21.08
CA ALA A 376 -0.03 14.06 21.29
C ALA A 376 0.29 14.31 22.78
N ASN A 377 0.41 13.25 23.57
CA ASN A 377 0.72 13.34 25.00
C ASN A 377 2.22 13.59 25.29
N GLN A 378 3.02 13.93 24.27
CA GLN A 378 4.46 14.19 24.43
C GLN A 378 4.82 15.58 23.90
N SER A 379 5.65 16.28 24.68
CA SER A 379 6.32 17.53 24.33
C SER A 379 7.12 17.39 23.02
N GLY A 380 6.90 18.27 22.04
CA GLY A 380 7.57 18.22 20.73
C GLY A 380 6.63 18.24 19.52
N GLY A 381 5.32 18.04 19.69
CA GLY A 381 4.32 18.15 18.60
C GLY A 381 4.33 17.08 17.51
N LEU A 382 5.45 16.39 17.29
CA LEU A 382 5.59 15.31 16.31
C LEU A 382 4.95 14.00 16.79
N VAL A 383 4.30 13.29 15.87
CA VAL A 383 3.71 11.98 16.06
C VAL A 383 4.82 10.92 15.91
N PRO A 384 5.04 10.03 16.89
CA PRO A 384 6.05 8.99 16.79
C PRO A 384 5.65 7.88 15.81
N GLY A 385 6.63 7.28 15.13
CA GLY A 385 6.41 6.23 14.14
C GLY A 385 5.63 6.69 12.90
N HIS A 386 5.56 7.99 12.66
CA HIS A 386 4.78 8.62 11.61
C HIS A 386 5.66 9.26 10.54
N ALA A 387 5.14 9.35 9.33
CA ALA A 387 5.84 9.94 8.21
C ALA A 387 5.24 11.31 7.83
N TYR A 388 6.09 12.22 7.37
CA TYR A 388 5.79 13.61 7.06
C TYR A 388 6.29 13.98 5.67
N SER A 389 5.55 14.82 4.95
CA SER A 389 5.98 15.38 3.66
C SER A 389 6.96 16.54 3.89
N ILE A 390 8.06 16.60 3.14
CA ILE A 390 8.96 17.75 3.14
C ILE A 390 8.65 18.58 1.90
N ILE A 391 8.06 19.76 2.11
CA ILE A 391 7.51 20.61 1.05
C ILE A 391 8.60 21.46 0.41
N SER A 392 9.55 21.98 1.20
CA SER A 392 10.66 22.77 0.66
C SER A 392 11.87 22.80 1.58
N ALA A 393 13.05 23.08 1.01
CA ALA A 393 14.31 23.23 1.72
C ALA A 393 14.94 24.59 1.43
N ALA A 394 14.89 25.50 2.40
CA ALA A 394 15.28 26.89 2.20
C ALA A 394 16.43 27.33 3.11
N GLU A 395 17.26 28.25 2.60
CA GLU A 395 18.40 28.83 3.32
C GLU A 395 18.37 30.36 3.22
N TYR A 396 18.30 31.04 4.37
CA TYR A 396 18.32 32.51 4.44
C TYR A 396 19.21 32.97 5.58
N LYS A 397 20.14 33.90 5.29
CA LYS A 397 21.14 34.41 6.25
C LYS A 397 21.92 33.32 7.01
N GLY A 398 22.19 32.20 6.35
CA GLY A 398 22.91 31.05 6.92
C GLY A 398 22.06 30.13 7.80
N ILE A 399 20.77 30.44 7.99
CA ILE A 399 19.80 29.58 8.68
C ILE A 399 19.18 28.64 7.65
N LYS A 400 19.12 27.35 8.00
CA LYS A 400 18.66 26.24 7.13
C LYS A 400 17.38 25.66 7.70
N LEU A 401 16.27 25.86 7.01
CA LEU A 401 14.95 25.39 7.46
C LEU A 401 14.31 24.47 6.42
N LEU A 402 13.52 23.53 6.92
CA LEU A 402 12.63 22.69 6.13
C LEU A 402 11.19 23.10 6.42
N ASN A 403 10.37 23.25 5.38
CA ASN A 403 8.92 23.25 5.54
C ASN A 403 8.43 21.81 5.43
N ILE A 404 7.69 21.35 6.44
CA ILE A 404 7.23 19.98 6.59
C ILE A 404 5.71 20.00 6.81
N ARG A 405 5.00 19.00 6.29
CA ARG A 405 3.56 18.86 6.48
C ARG A 405 3.21 17.50 7.09
N ASN A 406 2.36 17.52 8.10
CA ASN A 406 1.69 16.32 8.60
C ASN A 406 0.51 15.96 7.68
N PRO A 407 0.47 14.74 7.10
CA PRO A 407 -0.68 14.27 6.33
C PRO A 407 -2.04 14.38 7.03
N TRP A 408 -2.08 14.29 8.37
CA TRP A 408 -3.33 14.38 9.13
C TRP A 408 -3.88 15.81 9.29
N GLY A 409 -3.16 16.82 8.79
CA GLY A 409 -3.56 18.23 8.91
C GLY A 409 -3.61 18.75 10.36
N ASN A 410 -3.03 18.02 11.32
CA ASN A 410 -3.03 18.33 12.75
C ASN A 410 -1.69 17.87 13.36
N PHE A 411 -1.41 18.25 14.62
CA PHE A 411 -0.17 17.90 15.35
C PHE A 411 1.09 18.49 14.68
N GLU A 412 1.25 19.79 14.83
CA GLU A 412 2.39 20.55 14.34
C GLU A 412 3.52 20.61 15.38
N TRP A 413 4.74 20.81 14.87
CA TRP A 413 5.93 21.07 15.66
C TRP A 413 5.74 22.28 16.59
N ASP A 414 6.09 22.15 17.87
CA ASP A 414 5.95 23.20 18.89
C ASP A 414 7.28 23.83 19.33
N GLY A 415 8.40 23.45 18.70
CA GLY A 415 9.74 23.94 19.02
C GLY A 415 10.20 25.15 18.20
N ASP A 416 11.51 25.29 18.04
CA ASP A 416 12.12 26.41 17.28
C ASP A 416 11.65 26.41 15.82
N TRP A 417 11.27 27.58 15.32
CA TRP A 417 10.69 27.80 13.98
C TRP A 417 9.28 27.25 13.74
N SER A 418 8.62 26.68 14.77
CA SER A 418 7.17 26.47 14.74
C SER A 418 6.41 27.77 14.41
N ASP A 419 5.14 27.64 14.06
CA ASP A 419 4.28 28.76 13.68
C ASP A 419 4.15 29.83 14.79
N ARG A 420 4.28 29.39 16.05
CA ARG A 420 4.28 30.26 17.24
C ARG A 420 5.67 30.70 17.70
N SER A 421 6.73 30.32 17.00
CA SER A 421 8.10 30.57 17.44
C SER A 421 8.44 32.06 17.41
N TYR A 422 9.00 32.55 18.51
CA TYR A 422 9.50 33.93 18.63
C TYR A 422 10.72 34.23 17.74
N LEU A 423 11.30 33.19 17.11
CA LEU A 423 12.41 33.33 16.16
C LEU A 423 11.97 33.94 14.83
N TRP A 424 10.67 33.88 14.52
CA TRP A 424 10.10 34.54 13.35
C TRP A 424 10.13 36.06 13.51
N THR A 425 10.82 36.72 12.59
CA THR A 425 10.74 38.17 12.40
C THR A 425 10.20 38.45 11.00
N GLU A 426 9.67 39.66 10.75
CA GLU A 426 9.16 40.03 9.41
C GLU A 426 10.20 39.88 8.29
N ASP A 427 11.49 40.03 8.61
CA ASP A 427 12.59 39.81 7.66
C ASP A 427 12.78 38.31 7.38
N MET A 428 12.71 37.45 8.40
CA MET A 428 12.82 36.00 8.24
C MET A 428 11.61 35.41 7.49
N ILE A 429 10.39 35.87 7.82
CA ILE A 429 9.16 35.45 7.12
C ILE A 429 9.26 35.78 5.62
N ARG A 430 9.69 37.00 5.29
CA ARG A 430 9.92 37.39 3.88
C ARG A 430 11.08 36.64 3.23
N GLY A 431 12.17 36.42 3.97
CA GLY A 431 13.36 35.73 3.48
C GLY A 431 13.10 34.27 3.11
N PHE A 432 12.24 33.59 3.87
CA PHE A 432 11.84 32.20 3.62
C PHE A 432 10.53 32.06 2.84
N ASN A 433 9.81 33.17 2.60
CA ASN A 433 8.43 33.15 2.11
C ASN A 433 7.54 32.21 2.95
N ALA A 434 7.68 32.30 4.28
CA ALA A 434 7.00 31.41 5.20
C ALA A 434 5.51 31.77 5.33
N VAL A 435 4.66 30.77 5.17
CA VAL A 435 3.26 30.80 5.61
C VAL A 435 3.22 30.19 7.01
N LEU A 436 2.57 30.87 7.95
CA LEU A 436 2.40 30.44 9.34
C LEU A 436 0.89 30.38 9.61
N ASP A 437 0.32 29.18 9.59
CA ASP A 437 -1.10 28.90 9.81
C ASP A 437 -1.24 27.63 10.65
N GLU A 438 -1.58 27.80 11.92
CA GLU A 438 -1.62 26.74 12.93
C GLU A 438 -2.67 25.63 12.69
N ASN A 439 -3.38 25.67 11.56
CA ASN A 439 -4.45 24.74 11.22
C ASN A 439 -4.28 24.10 9.84
N ASP A 440 -3.11 24.24 9.21
CA ASP A 440 -2.85 23.64 7.89
C ASP A 440 -1.95 22.38 7.98
N GLY A 441 -1.47 22.03 9.17
CA GLY A 441 -0.60 20.89 9.42
C GLY A 441 0.82 21.07 8.88
N SER A 442 1.14 22.22 8.30
CA SER A 442 2.46 22.61 7.82
C SER A 442 3.21 23.37 8.92
N PHE A 443 4.49 23.13 9.04
CA PHE A 443 5.35 23.85 9.97
C PHE A 443 6.77 23.91 9.43
N TRP A 444 7.53 24.87 9.95
CA TRP A 444 8.95 24.96 9.68
C TRP A 444 9.78 24.39 10.84
N MET A 445 10.90 23.77 10.50
CA MET A 445 11.87 23.31 11.50
C MET A 445 13.30 23.51 11.03
N SER A 446 14.25 23.57 11.98
CA SER A 446 15.66 23.62 11.63
C SER A 446 16.12 22.29 11.03
N PHE A 447 17.02 22.34 10.02
CA PHE A 447 17.62 21.13 9.46
C PHE A 447 18.34 20.29 10.52
N SER A 448 18.90 20.93 11.54
CA SER A 448 19.55 20.24 12.66
C SER A 448 18.56 19.45 13.52
N ASP A 449 17.37 20.00 13.76
CA ASP A 449 16.32 19.29 14.50
C ASP A 449 15.75 18.16 13.67
N PHE A 450 15.59 18.35 12.36
CA PHE A 450 15.15 17.30 11.46
C PHE A 450 16.08 16.07 11.54
N CYS A 451 17.39 16.26 11.35
CA CYS A 451 18.36 15.17 11.45
C CYS A 451 18.43 14.48 12.82
N ARG A 452 17.96 15.16 13.89
CA ARG A 452 17.98 14.63 15.26
C ARG A 452 16.70 13.91 15.63
N LEU A 453 15.55 14.37 15.12
CA LEU A 453 14.22 13.91 15.50
C LEU A 453 13.63 12.90 14.52
N PHE A 454 14.13 12.85 13.28
CA PHE A 454 13.69 11.90 12.26
C PHE A 454 14.68 10.73 12.15
N ASP A 455 14.16 9.55 11.82
CA ASP A 455 14.90 8.31 11.59
C ASP A 455 15.41 8.22 10.14
N SER A 456 14.66 8.78 9.18
CA SER A 456 15.01 8.71 7.76
C SER A 456 14.54 9.92 6.96
N LEU A 457 15.22 10.14 5.82
CA LEU A 457 14.79 10.97 4.69
C LEU A 457 14.56 10.06 3.48
N ASP A 458 13.35 10.03 2.95
CA ASP A 458 12.97 9.29 1.75
C ASP A 458 12.83 10.26 0.57
N VAL A 459 13.43 9.94 -0.57
CA VAL A 459 13.46 10.81 -1.76
C VAL A 459 13.02 10.03 -2.99
N CYS A 460 11.90 10.44 -3.58
CA CYS A 460 11.37 9.90 -4.82
C CYS A 460 11.65 10.86 -5.98
N ARG A 461 12.47 10.41 -6.94
CA ARG A 461 12.97 11.22 -8.07
C ARG A 461 11.94 11.31 -9.18
N VAL A 462 10.81 11.95 -8.88
CA VAL A 462 9.76 12.20 -9.86
C VAL A 462 10.31 13.13 -10.94
N ALA A 463 10.39 12.64 -12.17
CA ALA A 463 10.78 13.42 -13.34
C ALA A 463 10.23 12.78 -14.62
N SER A 464 10.34 13.50 -15.73
CA SER A 464 10.04 12.97 -17.07
C SER A 464 11.20 12.11 -17.58
N TRP A 465 11.33 10.90 -17.05
CA TRP A 465 12.36 9.94 -17.44
C TRP A 465 12.07 9.30 -18.81
N ASN A 466 13.11 9.00 -19.58
CA ASN A 466 13.05 7.96 -20.60
C ASN A 466 13.19 6.60 -19.90
N GLU A 467 12.10 5.83 -19.89
CA GLU A 467 12.00 4.60 -19.10
C GLU A 467 11.97 3.34 -19.97
N LEU A 468 12.76 2.34 -19.59
CA LEU A 468 12.70 0.99 -20.14
C LEU A 468 12.66 -0.04 -19.01
N ARG A 469 11.81 -1.06 -19.15
CA ARG A 469 11.63 -2.13 -18.16
C ARG A 469 11.74 -3.47 -18.86
N LEU A 470 12.58 -4.36 -18.34
CA LEU A 470 12.85 -5.66 -18.95
C LEU A 470 12.84 -6.74 -17.87
N ARG A 471 12.21 -7.88 -18.16
CA ARG A 471 12.26 -9.03 -17.26
C ARG A 471 13.60 -9.75 -17.41
N GLY A 472 14.17 -10.11 -16.27
CA GLY A 472 15.42 -10.83 -16.12
C GLY A 472 15.22 -12.13 -15.33
N ARG A 473 16.22 -13.00 -15.35
CA ARG A 473 16.16 -14.27 -14.63
C ARG A 473 17.53 -14.69 -14.14
N PHE A 474 17.68 -14.87 -12.83
CA PHE A 474 18.80 -15.62 -12.27
C PHE A 474 18.53 -17.11 -12.44
N ILE A 475 19.52 -17.85 -12.91
CA ILE A 475 19.43 -19.30 -13.09
C ILE A 475 20.59 -19.99 -12.37
N ARG A 476 20.28 -21.11 -11.74
CA ARG A 476 21.27 -22.06 -11.23
C ARG A 476 21.62 -23.02 -12.38
N TYR A 477 22.90 -23.13 -12.69
CA TYR A 477 23.41 -24.06 -13.70
C TYR A 477 24.83 -24.52 -13.33
N ASN A 478 25.30 -25.59 -13.98
CA ASN A 478 26.64 -26.11 -13.74
C ASN A 478 27.65 -25.29 -14.53
N ASP A 479 28.77 -24.92 -13.90
CA ASP A 479 29.84 -24.17 -14.54
C ASP A 479 30.33 -24.91 -15.81
N VAL A 480 30.60 -24.14 -16.86
CA VAL A 480 30.99 -24.70 -18.16
C VAL A 480 32.37 -25.35 -18.10
N MET A 481 33.25 -24.79 -17.28
CA MET A 481 34.62 -25.25 -17.07
C MET A 481 34.69 -26.30 -15.96
N ASP A 482 33.78 -26.27 -14.98
CA ASP A 482 33.67 -27.25 -13.90
C ASP A 482 32.22 -27.75 -13.68
N PRO A 483 31.81 -28.83 -14.37
CA PRO A 483 30.43 -29.33 -14.29
C PRO A 483 30.01 -29.84 -12.90
N GLU A 484 30.95 -30.05 -11.97
CA GLU A 484 30.66 -30.40 -10.57
C GLU A 484 30.33 -29.19 -9.70
N ASN A 485 30.63 -27.98 -10.18
CA ASN A 485 30.37 -26.74 -9.48
C ASN A 485 29.07 -26.08 -9.97
N GLU A 486 28.09 -25.92 -9.08
CA GLU A 486 26.86 -25.18 -9.38
C GLU A 486 27.04 -23.70 -9.07
N VAL A 487 26.78 -22.86 -10.07
CA VAL A 487 26.82 -21.40 -9.94
C VAL A 487 25.47 -20.79 -10.29
N VAL A 488 25.23 -19.57 -9.80
CA VAL A 488 24.06 -18.78 -10.15
C VAL A 488 24.51 -17.55 -10.93
N VAL A 489 23.95 -17.37 -12.12
CA VAL A 489 24.22 -16.20 -12.97
C VAL A 489 22.92 -15.58 -13.45
N SER A 490 23.00 -14.33 -13.89
CA SER A 490 21.92 -13.74 -14.68
C SER A 490 21.89 -14.41 -16.05
N LYS A 491 20.73 -14.90 -16.50
CA LYS A 491 20.56 -15.43 -17.85
C LYS A 491 20.87 -14.38 -18.92
N TRP A 492 20.58 -13.12 -18.63
CA TRP A 492 20.76 -12.03 -19.59
C TRP A 492 21.59 -10.88 -19.01
N ILE A 493 22.38 -10.27 -19.89
CA ILE A 493 23.05 -8.99 -19.67
C ILE A 493 22.49 -7.95 -20.63
N TYR A 494 22.70 -6.67 -20.28
CA TYR A 494 22.11 -5.55 -21.01
C TYR A 494 23.21 -4.64 -21.52
N ALA A 495 23.35 -4.53 -22.85
CA ALA A 495 24.29 -3.63 -23.50
C ALA A 495 23.63 -2.27 -23.75
N LEU A 496 24.20 -1.20 -23.22
CA LEU A 496 23.71 0.16 -23.32
C LEU A 496 24.57 0.95 -24.30
N GLU A 497 23.94 1.64 -25.25
CA GLU A 497 24.59 2.65 -26.09
C GLU A 497 24.16 4.05 -25.62
N ILE A 498 25.13 4.85 -25.18
CA ILE A 498 24.94 6.19 -24.64
C ILE A 498 25.41 7.20 -25.70
N PRO A 499 24.49 7.92 -26.38
CA PRO A 499 24.85 8.85 -27.46
C PRO A 499 25.42 10.18 -26.92
N THR A 500 24.85 10.69 -25.83
CA THR A 500 25.23 11.93 -25.17
C THR A 500 25.36 11.71 -23.67
N LYS A 501 26.03 12.64 -22.97
CA LYS A 501 26.18 12.56 -21.52
C LYS A 501 24.80 12.48 -20.85
N THR A 502 24.57 11.40 -20.10
CA THR A 502 23.22 11.03 -19.65
C THR A 502 23.22 10.66 -18.17
N HIS A 503 22.25 11.20 -17.42
CA HIS A 503 21.94 10.75 -16.07
C HIS A 503 21.11 9.47 -16.16
N VAL A 504 21.60 8.39 -15.55
CA VAL A 504 20.97 7.07 -15.59
C VAL A 504 20.78 6.54 -14.17
N VAL A 505 19.57 6.05 -13.90
CA VAL A 505 19.29 5.22 -12.72
C VAL A 505 18.90 3.83 -13.21
N ILE A 506 19.60 2.82 -12.70
CA ILE A 506 19.32 1.42 -13.01
C ILE A 506 18.83 0.75 -11.74
N GLY A 507 17.59 0.28 -11.75
CA GLY A 507 16.97 -0.43 -10.64
C GLY A 507 16.79 -1.91 -10.96
N LEU A 508 17.16 -2.80 -10.04
CA LEU A 508 16.75 -4.21 -10.03
C LEU A 508 15.63 -4.39 -9.01
N HIS A 509 14.57 -5.08 -9.41
CA HIS A 509 13.39 -5.32 -8.59
C HIS A 509 13.12 -6.82 -8.52
N GLN A 510 12.75 -7.34 -7.36
CA GLN A 510 12.30 -8.73 -7.23
C GLN A 510 10.89 -8.82 -6.65
N GLU A 511 10.33 -10.03 -6.65
CA GLU A 511 9.02 -10.28 -6.06
C GLU A 511 8.99 -9.91 -4.58
N ASP A 512 8.04 -9.06 -4.21
CA ASP A 512 7.82 -8.63 -2.83
C ASP A 512 7.39 -9.82 -1.93
N GLU A 513 8.16 -10.03 -0.87
CA GLU A 513 7.90 -10.99 0.20
C GLU A 513 6.57 -10.81 0.91
N ARG A 514 6.01 -9.59 0.94
CA ARG A 514 4.71 -9.27 1.53
C ARG A 514 3.52 -9.78 0.69
N ILE A 515 3.75 -10.13 -0.58
CA ILE A 515 2.71 -10.74 -1.41
C ILE A 515 2.40 -12.13 -0.86
N GLU A 516 1.12 -12.42 -0.70
CA GLU A 516 0.62 -13.66 -0.11
C GLU A 516 1.19 -14.90 -0.85
N GLY A 517 1.72 -15.84 -0.07
CA GLY A 517 2.31 -17.09 -0.58
C GLY A 517 3.74 -16.96 -1.14
N THR A 518 4.36 -15.78 -1.12
CA THR A 518 5.77 -15.60 -1.49
C THR A 518 6.71 -16.10 -0.39
N LEU A 519 6.62 -15.51 0.81
CA LEU A 519 7.33 -16.01 1.98
C LEU A 519 6.67 -17.28 2.54
N PRO A 520 7.44 -18.31 2.95
CA PRO A 520 8.91 -18.36 3.00
C PRO A 520 9.58 -19.02 1.77
N ARG A 521 8.85 -19.29 0.67
CA ARG A 521 9.36 -20.12 -0.44
C ARG A 521 10.18 -19.37 -1.48
N ARG A 522 10.01 -18.06 -1.55
CA ARG A 522 10.76 -17.15 -2.43
C ARG A 522 11.22 -15.93 -1.63
N PRO A 523 12.08 -16.09 -0.61
CA PRO A 523 12.62 -14.94 0.12
C PRO A 523 13.48 -14.07 -0.81
N TYR A 524 13.74 -12.84 -0.43
CA TYR A 524 14.59 -11.92 -1.15
C TYR A 524 15.95 -12.54 -1.40
N LEU A 525 16.36 -12.50 -2.67
CA LEU A 525 17.73 -12.73 -3.04
C LEU A 525 18.57 -11.53 -2.62
N ASP A 526 19.85 -11.80 -2.38
CA ASP A 526 20.86 -10.78 -2.46
C ASP A 526 21.11 -10.46 -3.94
N PHE A 527 21.07 -9.19 -4.33
CA PHE A 527 21.41 -8.80 -5.69
C PHE A 527 22.11 -7.45 -5.74
N GLY A 528 22.95 -7.31 -6.75
CA GLY A 528 23.75 -6.13 -7.03
C GLY A 528 23.87 -5.92 -8.54
N VAL A 529 24.48 -4.79 -8.91
CA VAL A 529 24.64 -4.38 -10.31
C VAL A 529 26.07 -3.94 -10.54
N ALA A 530 26.70 -4.48 -11.59
CA ALA A 530 27.96 -3.97 -12.11
C ALA A 530 27.72 -3.32 -13.48
N ILE A 531 28.35 -2.16 -13.70
CA ILE A 531 28.36 -1.47 -14.99
C ILE A 531 29.79 -1.49 -15.51
N LEU A 532 29.98 -2.12 -16.66
CA LEU A 532 31.25 -2.21 -17.37
C LEU A 532 31.23 -1.28 -18.58
N LYS A 533 32.25 -0.45 -18.77
CA LYS A 533 32.44 0.28 -20.01
C LYS A 533 33.18 -0.62 -21.00
N ARG A 534 32.72 -0.66 -22.25
CA ARG A 534 33.40 -1.38 -23.33
C ARG A 534 34.37 -0.44 -24.02
N ASP A 535 35.64 -0.82 -23.99
CA ASP A 535 36.72 -0.12 -24.67
C ASP A 535 37.30 -1.04 -25.78
N LEU A 536 38.21 -0.52 -26.61
CA LEU A 536 38.82 -1.29 -27.71
C LEU A 536 39.58 -2.53 -27.22
N ASP A 537 40.19 -2.44 -26.04
CA ASP A 537 41.10 -3.46 -25.48
C ASP A 537 40.41 -4.39 -24.46
N GLY A 538 39.12 -4.19 -24.17
CA GLY A 538 38.40 -5.00 -23.18
C GLY A 538 37.24 -4.28 -22.50
N SER A 539 36.98 -4.63 -21.24
CA SER A 539 35.94 -4.01 -20.43
C SER A 539 36.51 -3.52 -19.11
N THR A 540 36.08 -2.34 -18.68
CA THR A 540 36.51 -1.71 -17.42
C THR A 540 35.31 -1.53 -16.49
N LEU A 541 35.48 -1.83 -15.20
CA LEU A 541 34.43 -1.60 -14.21
C LEU A 541 34.34 -0.10 -13.91
N VAL A 542 33.18 0.50 -14.13
CA VAL A 542 32.97 1.95 -13.90
C VAL A 542 32.08 2.22 -12.68
N HIS A 543 31.07 1.38 -12.46
CA HIS A 543 30.17 1.52 -11.32
C HIS A 543 29.78 0.15 -10.76
N LEU A 544 29.61 0.08 -9.44
CA LEU A 544 29.23 -1.12 -8.72
C LEU A 544 28.25 -0.77 -7.59
N LYS A 545 27.09 -1.44 -7.60
CA LYS A 545 26.21 -1.57 -6.44
C LYS A 545 26.41 -2.98 -5.90
N ASP A 546 26.85 -3.06 -4.65
CA ASP A 546 27.09 -4.34 -3.99
C ASP A 546 25.78 -5.07 -3.67
N TYR A 547 25.90 -6.32 -3.26
CA TYR A 547 24.77 -7.18 -2.91
C TYR A 547 23.98 -6.61 -1.72
N VAL A 548 22.68 -6.48 -1.90
CA VAL A 548 21.73 -6.12 -0.83
C VAL A 548 20.59 -7.13 -0.81
N ILE A 549 20.11 -7.47 0.38
CA ILE A 549 18.92 -8.31 0.58
C ILE A 549 17.75 -7.38 0.88
N GLN A 550 17.14 -6.86 -0.18
CA GLN A 550 16.04 -5.90 -0.14
C GLN A 550 15.07 -6.19 -1.29
N ARG A 551 13.91 -5.53 -1.32
CA ARG A 551 12.95 -5.67 -2.42
C ARG A 551 13.51 -5.21 -3.77
N ASP A 552 14.33 -4.16 -3.73
CA ASP A 552 14.92 -3.53 -4.89
C ASP A 552 16.33 -3.00 -4.56
N CYS A 553 17.11 -2.73 -5.60
CA CYS A 553 18.41 -2.09 -5.48
C CYS A 553 18.66 -1.17 -6.67
N GLU A 554 19.19 0.01 -6.40
CA GLU A 554 19.40 1.05 -7.41
C GLU A 554 20.87 1.46 -7.47
N ILE A 555 21.32 1.77 -8.69
CA ILE A 555 22.56 2.47 -8.98
C ILE A 555 22.27 3.71 -9.81
N GLU A 556 22.66 4.87 -9.28
CA GLU A 556 22.50 6.18 -9.92
C GLU A 556 23.87 6.70 -10.35
N CYS A 557 24.01 7.07 -11.61
CA CYS A 557 25.27 7.55 -12.17
C CYS A 557 25.06 8.48 -13.38
N ILE A 558 26.12 9.18 -13.76
CA ILE A 558 26.18 9.92 -15.03
C ILE A 558 27.13 9.17 -15.94
N LEU A 559 26.63 8.72 -17.09
CA LEU A 559 27.42 8.02 -18.09
C LEU A 559 27.80 8.99 -19.21
N GLU A 560 29.08 8.94 -19.59
CA GLU A 560 29.60 9.65 -20.76
C GLU A 560 29.24 8.88 -22.05
N PRO A 561 29.32 9.50 -23.23
CA PRO A 561 29.06 8.82 -24.50
C PRO A 561 29.92 7.55 -24.67
N GLY A 562 29.29 6.45 -25.07
CA GLY A 562 29.97 5.17 -25.26
C GLY A 562 29.07 3.93 -25.11
N SER A 563 29.70 2.75 -25.19
CA SER A 563 29.04 1.45 -25.06
C SER A 563 29.33 0.84 -23.69
N TYR A 564 28.29 0.35 -23.02
CA TYR A 564 28.36 -0.19 -21.66
C TYR A 564 27.67 -1.56 -21.58
N ILE A 565 28.04 -2.36 -20.59
CA ILE A 565 27.39 -3.64 -20.23
C ILE A 565 26.94 -3.54 -18.79
N VAL A 566 25.66 -3.81 -18.56
CA VAL A 566 25.06 -3.91 -17.24
C VAL A 566 24.88 -5.38 -16.90
N VAL A 567 25.50 -5.78 -15.80
CA VAL A 567 25.54 -7.15 -15.30
C VAL A 567 24.78 -7.21 -13.97
N PRO A 568 23.54 -7.75 -13.95
CA PRO A 568 22.84 -8.12 -12.73
C PRO A 568 23.57 -9.28 -12.05
N ARG A 569 23.73 -9.21 -10.73
CA ARG A 569 24.54 -10.18 -9.97
C ARG A 569 23.78 -10.64 -8.73
N THR A 570 24.00 -11.88 -8.32
CA THR A 570 23.57 -12.47 -7.03
C THR A 570 24.61 -13.48 -6.56
N THR A 571 24.74 -13.75 -5.26
CA THR A 571 25.49 -14.92 -4.76
C THR A 571 24.74 -16.22 -5.03
N GLY A 572 23.43 -16.15 -5.23
CA GLY A 572 22.57 -17.32 -5.44
C GLY A 572 22.31 -18.14 -4.17
N CYS A 573 22.75 -17.69 -2.99
CA CYS A 573 22.61 -18.41 -1.73
C CYS A 573 21.14 -18.74 -1.38
N ASN A 574 20.21 -17.87 -1.80
CA ASN A 574 18.76 -17.99 -1.56
C ASN A 574 17.99 -18.60 -2.75
N ILE A 575 18.68 -19.05 -3.81
CA ILE A 575 18.07 -19.88 -4.89
C ILE A 575 18.26 -21.36 -4.55
N ARG A 576 17.81 -21.76 -3.37
CA ARG A 576 17.76 -23.16 -2.89
C ARG A 576 16.83 -23.25 -1.69
N ARG A 577 16.43 -24.47 -1.37
CA ARG A 577 15.77 -24.77 -0.10
C ARG A 577 16.74 -24.51 1.07
N PRO A 578 16.34 -23.82 2.15
CA PRO A 578 17.16 -23.69 3.35
C PRO A 578 17.50 -25.07 3.93
N SER A 579 18.73 -25.25 4.40
CA SER A 579 19.22 -26.55 4.90
C SER A 579 18.52 -27.03 6.16
N ASP A 580 17.97 -26.11 6.94
CA ASP A 580 17.22 -26.33 8.17
C ASP A 580 15.68 -26.39 7.94
N ALA A 581 15.21 -26.18 6.70
CA ALA A 581 13.79 -26.19 6.40
C ALA A 581 13.19 -27.60 6.50
N LEU A 582 12.38 -27.81 7.54
CA LEU A 582 11.59 -29.03 7.74
C LEU A 582 10.67 -29.30 6.55
N SER A 583 10.58 -30.57 6.14
CA SER A 583 9.63 -30.97 5.10
C SER A 583 8.20 -30.83 5.59
N GLN A 584 7.41 -30.10 4.80
CA GLN A 584 5.99 -29.95 4.99
C GLN A 584 5.31 -30.81 3.93
N ASN A 585 4.33 -31.61 4.34
CA ASN A 585 3.51 -32.36 3.40
C ASN A 585 2.50 -31.40 2.74
N VAL A 586 3.00 -30.59 1.80
CA VAL A 586 2.25 -29.53 1.14
C VAL A 586 1.15 -30.14 0.28
N ARG A 587 -0.09 -29.68 0.49
CA ARG A 587 -1.22 -29.98 -0.39
C ARG A 587 -1.32 -28.90 -1.47
N LEU A 588 -1.67 -29.30 -2.68
CA LEU A 588 -1.86 -28.36 -3.77
C LEU A 588 -3.25 -27.73 -3.71
N LEU A 589 -4.28 -28.53 -3.38
CA LEU A 589 -5.66 -28.05 -3.30
C LEU A 589 -6.26 -28.15 -1.88
N ASN A 590 -6.95 -27.09 -1.47
CA ASN A 590 -7.88 -27.06 -0.34
C ASN A 590 -9.18 -27.79 -0.72
N GLU A 591 -9.51 -28.83 0.03
CA GLU A 591 -10.70 -29.67 -0.17
C GLU A 591 -10.87 -30.21 -1.61
N GLY A 592 -9.77 -30.31 -2.37
CA GLY A 592 -9.77 -30.69 -3.78
C GLY A 592 -10.40 -29.64 -4.71
N ARG A 593 -10.73 -28.45 -4.21
CA ARG A 593 -11.46 -27.42 -4.96
C ARG A 593 -10.58 -26.24 -5.33
N TYR A 594 -9.98 -25.57 -4.35
CA TYR A 594 -9.26 -24.32 -4.58
C TYR A 594 -7.77 -24.52 -4.35
N PRO A 595 -6.87 -23.81 -5.05
CA PRO A 595 -5.44 -23.92 -4.78
C PRO A 595 -5.16 -23.41 -3.36
N THR A 596 -4.20 -24.04 -2.69
CA THR A 596 -3.62 -23.43 -1.48
C THR A 596 -2.95 -22.11 -1.85
N GLU A 597 -2.83 -21.18 -0.91
CA GLU A 597 -2.15 -19.88 -1.14
C GLU A 597 -0.75 -20.08 -1.71
N LEU A 598 -0.01 -21.04 -1.16
CA LEU A 598 1.33 -21.34 -1.62
C LEU A 598 1.35 -21.88 -3.06
N PHE A 599 0.40 -22.74 -3.41
CA PHE A 599 0.31 -23.26 -4.77
C PHE A 599 -0.13 -22.19 -5.77
N ALA A 600 -1.11 -21.35 -5.42
CA ALA A 600 -1.53 -20.22 -6.24
C ALA A 600 -0.37 -19.25 -6.51
N SER A 601 0.39 -18.91 -5.47
CA SER A 601 1.58 -18.04 -5.58
C SER A 601 2.68 -18.69 -6.44
N THR A 602 2.85 -20.01 -6.33
CA THR A 602 3.78 -20.77 -7.19
C THR A 602 3.36 -20.78 -8.65
N ILE A 603 2.06 -20.95 -8.95
CA ILE A 603 1.52 -20.86 -10.31
C ILE A 603 1.75 -19.46 -10.89
N ALA A 604 1.54 -18.40 -10.09
CA ALA A 604 1.81 -17.03 -10.51
C ALA A 604 3.30 -16.81 -10.85
N ASP A 605 4.22 -17.37 -10.05
CA ASP A 605 5.65 -17.32 -10.36
C ASP A 605 6.01 -18.07 -11.65
N ILE A 606 5.41 -19.25 -11.86
CA ILE A 606 5.55 -20.00 -13.12
C ILE A 606 5.04 -19.15 -14.28
N PHE A 607 3.85 -18.59 -14.20
CA PHE A 607 3.26 -17.76 -15.26
C PHE A 607 4.22 -16.64 -15.69
N ARG A 608 4.75 -15.88 -14.72
CA ARG A 608 5.71 -14.80 -14.99
C ARG A 608 7.03 -15.29 -15.59
N LYS A 609 7.46 -16.53 -15.32
CA LYS A 609 8.68 -17.10 -15.91
C LYS A 609 8.55 -17.32 -17.42
N PHE A 610 7.33 -17.34 -17.95
CA PHE A 610 7.06 -17.49 -19.38
C PHE A 610 6.57 -16.19 -20.04
N ASP A 611 5.86 -15.30 -19.34
CA ASP A 611 5.42 -13.99 -19.86
C ASP A 611 6.56 -12.94 -19.93
N LEU A 612 7.59 -13.19 -20.74
CA LEU A 612 8.83 -12.39 -20.70
C LEU A 612 8.66 -10.93 -21.15
N VAL A 613 7.60 -10.63 -21.90
CA VAL A 613 7.29 -9.29 -22.41
C VAL A 613 6.31 -8.51 -21.53
N ILE A 614 5.92 -9.06 -20.38
CA ILE A 614 5.03 -8.40 -19.40
C ILE A 614 3.66 -8.09 -20.04
N SER A 615 3.17 -9.01 -20.88
CA SER A 615 1.89 -8.90 -21.56
C SER A 615 0.70 -9.16 -20.64
N ASN A 616 0.93 -9.81 -19.49
CA ASN A 616 -0.10 -10.33 -18.59
C ASN A 616 -1.00 -11.42 -19.22
N SER A 617 -0.59 -11.98 -20.35
CA SER A 617 -1.16 -13.18 -20.95
C SER A 617 -0.05 -14.14 -21.39
N MET A 618 -0.40 -15.36 -21.75
CA MET A 618 0.54 -16.38 -22.21
C MET A 618 0.10 -16.85 -23.59
N ASP A 619 0.91 -16.59 -24.60
CA ASP A 619 0.62 -16.99 -25.98
C ASP A 619 0.91 -18.48 -26.23
N PHE A 620 0.66 -18.95 -27.46
CA PHE A 620 0.93 -20.34 -27.84
C PHE A 620 2.42 -20.73 -27.66
N LYS A 621 3.36 -19.85 -28.02
CA LYS A 621 4.80 -20.16 -27.97
C LYS A 621 5.27 -20.30 -26.53
N GLU A 622 4.84 -19.40 -25.66
CA GLU A 622 5.13 -19.41 -24.23
C GLU A 622 4.53 -20.63 -23.55
N PHE A 623 3.25 -20.93 -23.82
CA PHE A 623 2.57 -22.11 -23.27
C PHE A 623 3.18 -23.42 -23.79
N LYS A 624 3.54 -23.46 -25.07
CA LYS A 624 4.24 -24.61 -25.66
C LYS A 624 5.59 -24.84 -24.98
N ALA A 625 6.37 -23.79 -24.69
CA ALA A 625 7.64 -23.92 -24.00
C ALA A 625 7.48 -24.55 -22.60
N LEU A 626 6.43 -24.16 -21.86
CA LEU A 626 6.07 -24.81 -20.60
C LEU A 626 5.67 -26.28 -20.80
N TYR A 627 4.84 -26.58 -21.80
CA TYR A 627 4.41 -27.95 -22.13
C TYR A 627 5.59 -28.86 -22.44
N ASP A 628 6.55 -28.37 -23.23
CA ASP A 628 7.75 -29.11 -23.58
C ASP A 628 8.59 -29.42 -22.33
N ILE A 629 8.72 -28.48 -21.39
CA ILE A 629 9.45 -28.67 -20.12
C ILE A 629 8.82 -29.78 -19.26
N ILE A 630 7.49 -29.81 -19.17
CA ILE A 630 6.79 -30.85 -18.39
C ILE A 630 6.76 -32.21 -19.11
N GLY A 631 7.24 -32.27 -20.36
CA GLY A 631 7.31 -33.49 -21.17
C GLY A 631 6.04 -33.78 -21.97
N LYS A 632 5.17 -32.79 -22.12
CA LYS A 632 3.96 -32.85 -22.97
C LYS A 632 4.22 -32.14 -24.29
N LYS A 633 3.37 -32.41 -25.30
CA LYS A 633 3.39 -31.71 -26.59
C LYS A 633 2.00 -31.17 -26.88
N ILE A 634 1.95 -30.02 -27.53
CA ILE A 634 0.70 -29.38 -27.95
C ILE A 634 0.92 -28.67 -29.29
N THR A 635 -0.06 -28.78 -30.17
CA THR A 635 -0.12 -28.03 -31.43
C THR A 635 -0.95 -26.75 -31.24
N GLU A 636 -0.74 -25.77 -32.11
CA GLU A 636 -1.48 -24.49 -32.02
C GLU A 636 -3.01 -24.66 -32.12
N PRO A 637 -3.56 -25.53 -33.00
CA PRO A 637 -5.00 -25.78 -33.01
C PRO A 637 -5.52 -26.43 -31.70
N GLU A 638 -4.73 -27.31 -31.08
CA GLU A 638 -5.09 -27.92 -29.79
C GLU A 638 -5.04 -26.90 -28.66
N TYR A 639 -4.06 -26.00 -28.66
CA TYR A 639 -4.01 -24.89 -27.72
C TYR A 639 -5.26 -24.00 -27.84
N GLN A 640 -5.64 -23.63 -29.06
CA GLN A 640 -6.85 -22.85 -29.28
C GLN A 640 -8.13 -23.58 -28.84
N ALA A 641 -8.27 -24.86 -29.19
CA ALA A 641 -9.48 -25.63 -28.90
C ALA A 641 -9.62 -26.02 -27.42
N ASN A 642 -8.51 -26.41 -26.77
CA ASN A 642 -8.54 -27.05 -25.45
C ASN A 642 -8.08 -26.14 -24.31
N ILE A 643 -7.36 -25.06 -24.63
CA ILE A 643 -6.84 -24.12 -23.64
C ILE A 643 -7.61 -22.79 -23.73
N VAL A 644 -7.45 -22.06 -24.84
CA VAL A 644 -8.03 -20.71 -24.99
C VAL A 644 -9.55 -20.71 -24.87
N ARG A 645 -10.24 -21.64 -25.55
CA ARG A 645 -11.72 -21.73 -25.49
C ARG A 645 -12.29 -22.28 -24.18
N ARG A 646 -11.47 -22.94 -23.37
CA ARG A 646 -11.92 -23.63 -22.15
C ARG A 646 -11.69 -22.80 -20.89
N TYR A 647 -10.59 -22.05 -20.84
CA TYR A 647 -10.16 -21.30 -19.67
C TYR A 647 -10.26 -19.80 -19.90
N ASN A 648 -10.18 -19.04 -18.81
CA ASN A 648 -10.18 -17.57 -18.86
C ASN A 648 -9.02 -17.08 -19.76
N SER A 649 -9.38 -16.51 -20.90
CA SER A 649 -8.45 -16.13 -21.98
C SER A 649 -8.86 -14.80 -22.57
N LEU A 650 -7.93 -14.09 -23.21
CA LEU A 650 -8.20 -12.91 -24.01
C LEU A 650 -7.59 -13.09 -25.39
N ASP A 651 -8.41 -12.83 -26.39
CA ASP A 651 -8.09 -13.07 -27.80
C ASP A 651 -7.58 -14.51 -27.97
N ASP A 652 -6.32 -14.67 -28.39
CA ASP A 652 -5.66 -15.95 -28.62
C ASP A 652 -4.65 -16.32 -27.52
N SER A 653 -4.77 -15.72 -26.33
CA SER A 653 -3.80 -15.87 -25.23
C SER A 653 -4.45 -16.20 -23.88
N LEU A 654 -3.79 -17.06 -23.10
CA LEU A 654 -4.28 -17.53 -21.80
C LEU A 654 -3.92 -16.53 -20.70
N THR A 655 -4.89 -16.12 -19.87
CA THR A 655 -4.60 -15.20 -18.76
C THR A 655 -3.95 -15.93 -17.59
N GLN A 656 -3.34 -15.20 -16.64
CA GLN A 656 -2.85 -15.78 -15.38
C GLN A 656 -3.95 -16.53 -14.62
N LYS A 657 -5.19 -16.01 -14.66
CA LYS A 657 -6.33 -16.69 -14.05
C LYS A 657 -6.66 -17.99 -14.79
N GLY A 658 -6.74 -17.96 -16.12
CA GLY A 658 -7.00 -19.16 -16.91
C GLY A 658 -5.90 -20.21 -16.74
N PHE A 659 -4.66 -19.78 -16.58
CA PHE A 659 -3.53 -20.64 -16.28
C PHE A 659 -3.64 -21.29 -14.89
N THR A 660 -4.13 -20.55 -13.90
CA THR A 660 -4.43 -21.08 -12.57
C THR A 660 -5.57 -22.11 -12.63
N ASP A 661 -6.66 -21.77 -13.32
CA ASP A 661 -7.80 -22.67 -13.51
C ASP A 661 -7.39 -23.95 -14.27
N TRP A 662 -6.50 -23.83 -15.25
CA TRP A 662 -5.88 -24.96 -15.94
C TRP A 662 -5.10 -25.85 -14.98
N PHE A 663 -4.22 -25.29 -14.14
CA PHE A 663 -3.50 -26.08 -13.14
C PHE A 663 -4.44 -26.81 -12.17
N ILE A 664 -5.49 -26.14 -11.68
CA ILE A 664 -6.49 -26.76 -10.78
C ILE A 664 -7.15 -27.96 -11.46
N ASP A 665 -7.60 -27.80 -12.71
CA ASP A 665 -8.19 -28.88 -13.49
C ASP A 665 -7.22 -30.04 -13.70
N GLN A 666 -5.96 -29.74 -14.04
CA GLN A 666 -4.92 -30.76 -14.21
C GLN A 666 -4.64 -31.49 -12.88
N THR A 667 -4.59 -30.79 -11.75
CA THR A 667 -4.40 -31.41 -10.44
C THR A 667 -5.54 -32.38 -10.10
N ARG A 668 -6.78 -32.03 -10.46
CA ARG A 668 -7.94 -32.92 -10.24
C ARG A 668 -7.95 -34.12 -11.19
N SER A 669 -7.54 -33.95 -12.45
CA SER A 669 -7.60 -35.01 -13.45
C SER A 669 -6.41 -35.97 -13.41
N GLU A 670 -5.20 -35.44 -13.22
CA GLU A 670 -3.94 -36.20 -13.28
C GLU A 670 -3.45 -36.62 -11.89
N GLY A 671 -3.91 -35.95 -10.83
CA GLY A 671 -3.49 -36.16 -9.44
C GLY A 671 -2.26 -35.34 -9.03
N GLU A 672 -2.13 -35.07 -7.72
CA GLU A 672 -1.08 -34.19 -7.19
C GLU A 672 0.34 -34.68 -7.49
N ASP A 673 0.60 -35.98 -7.49
CA ASP A 673 1.95 -36.52 -7.74
C ASP A 673 2.46 -36.22 -9.16
N VAL A 674 1.58 -36.24 -10.16
CA VAL A 674 1.92 -35.86 -11.53
C VAL A 674 2.26 -34.37 -11.58
N ILE A 675 1.48 -33.54 -10.89
CA ILE A 675 1.73 -32.09 -10.82
C ILE A 675 3.03 -31.79 -10.10
N PHE A 676 3.35 -32.48 -9.00
CA PHE A 676 4.65 -32.35 -8.34
C PHE A 676 5.81 -32.73 -9.26
N SER A 677 5.65 -33.74 -10.13
CA SER A 677 6.66 -34.06 -11.15
C SER A 677 6.83 -32.93 -12.17
N TRP A 678 5.76 -32.22 -12.53
CA TRP A 678 5.86 -31.05 -13.41
C TRP A 678 6.56 -29.90 -12.70
N LEU A 679 6.22 -29.64 -11.44
CA LEU A 679 6.81 -28.60 -10.61
C LEU A 679 8.32 -28.82 -10.43
N ASP A 680 8.78 -30.05 -10.22
CA ASP A 680 10.21 -30.39 -10.17
C ASP A 680 10.95 -30.02 -11.47
N LYS A 681 10.38 -30.37 -12.62
CA LYS A 681 10.94 -29.99 -13.93
C LYS A 681 10.96 -28.47 -14.14
N LEU A 682 9.95 -27.77 -13.64
CA LEU A 682 9.84 -26.32 -13.66
C LEU A 682 10.73 -25.64 -12.59
N GLY A 683 11.42 -26.42 -11.75
CA GLY A 683 12.42 -25.95 -10.81
C GLY A 683 11.90 -25.64 -9.40
N TYR A 684 10.85 -26.34 -8.96
CA TYR A 684 10.30 -26.26 -7.61
C TYR A 684 10.41 -27.60 -6.89
N ASP A 685 10.84 -27.58 -5.63
CA ASP A 685 10.91 -28.81 -4.83
C ASP A 685 9.53 -29.28 -4.33
N ARG A 686 9.50 -30.39 -3.58
CA ARG A 686 8.26 -30.95 -3.00
C ARG A 686 7.55 -30.02 -2.00
N ASP A 687 8.22 -29.00 -1.49
CA ASP A 687 7.65 -28.00 -0.58
C ASP A 687 7.40 -26.66 -1.28
N LEU A 688 7.55 -26.62 -2.62
CA LEU A 688 7.35 -25.47 -3.50
C LEU A 688 8.40 -24.35 -3.36
N TYR A 689 9.60 -24.64 -2.85
CA TYR A 689 10.73 -23.71 -2.96
C TYR A 689 11.16 -23.55 -4.41
N SER A 690 11.43 -22.32 -4.85
CA SER A 690 12.00 -22.08 -6.17
C SER A 690 13.51 -22.26 -6.15
N VAL A 691 13.99 -23.42 -6.61
CA VAL A 691 15.39 -23.86 -6.42
C VAL A 691 16.27 -23.76 -7.66
N ARG A 692 15.70 -23.55 -8.85
CA ARG A 692 16.47 -23.45 -10.11
C ARG A 692 16.57 -22.04 -10.68
N SER A 693 15.59 -21.17 -10.42
CA SER A 693 15.61 -19.81 -10.99
C SER A 693 14.71 -18.84 -10.24
N ARG A 694 15.09 -17.57 -10.27
CA ARG A 694 14.31 -16.45 -9.72
C ARG A 694 14.25 -15.31 -10.73
N LEU A 695 13.09 -14.70 -10.84
CA LEU A 695 12.90 -13.54 -11.69
C LEU A 695 13.36 -12.27 -10.99
N PHE A 696 13.79 -11.32 -11.79
CA PHE A 696 13.91 -9.92 -11.42
C PHE A 696 13.40 -9.07 -12.58
N THR A 697 13.08 -7.82 -12.31
CA THR A 697 12.80 -6.82 -13.34
C THR A 697 13.89 -5.77 -13.27
N ILE A 698 14.56 -5.50 -14.39
CA ILE A 698 15.49 -4.38 -14.50
C ILE A 698 14.77 -3.18 -15.07
N THR A 699 15.03 -2.02 -14.50
CA THR A 699 14.48 -0.73 -14.89
C THR A 699 15.62 0.21 -15.23
N PHE A 700 15.47 0.94 -16.32
CA PHE A 700 16.39 1.98 -16.76
C PHE A 700 15.62 3.28 -16.84
N HIS A 701 15.97 4.25 -16.00
CA HIS A 701 15.48 5.61 -16.07
C HIS A 701 16.62 6.49 -16.55
N SER A 702 16.43 7.18 -17.67
CA SER A 702 17.48 8.01 -18.27
C SER A 702 17.00 9.41 -18.62
N LYS A 703 17.87 10.41 -18.40
CA LYS A 703 17.64 11.81 -18.74
C LYS A 703 18.92 12.35 -19.38
N PRO A 704 18.95 12.53 -20.72
CA PRO A 704 20.08 13.16 -21.39
C PRO A 704 20.34 14.55 -20.79
N LEU A 705 21.59 14.82 -20.41
CA LEU A 705 21.99 16.14 -19.92
C LEU A 705 22.31 17.10 -21.09
N GLU A 706 22.57 16.51 -22.26
CA GLU A 706 22.82 17.21 -23.51
C GLU A 706 22.02 16.50 -24.63
N GLY A 707 21.31 17.28 -25.44
CA GLY A 707 20.48 16.75 -26.52
C GLY A 707 19.19 16.06 -26.03
N THR A 708 18.58 15.24 -26.89
CA THR A 708 17.31 14.56 -26.64
C THR A 708 17.33 13.07 -26.98
N ASP A 709 18.46 12.54 -27.45
CA ASP A 709 18.55 11.17 -27.94
C ASP A 709 18.45 10.19 -26.76
N PRO A 710 17.51 9.22 -26.80
CA PRO A 710 17.37 8.23 -25.74
C PRO A 710 18.52 7.21 -25.79
N ILE A 711 18.73 6.52 -24.66
CA ILE A 711 19.65 5.39 -24.62
C ILE A 711 19.08 4.19 -25.40
N GLU A 712 19.94 3.41 -26.04
CA GLU A 712 19.54 2.13 -26.65
C GLU A 712 19.97 0.99 -25.73
N VAL A 713 19.09 0.01 -25.48
CA VAL A 713 19.37 -1.18 -24.67
C VAL A 713 19.19 -2.44 -25.49
N LYS A 714 20.22 -3.29 -25.54
CA LYS A 714 20.22 -4.59 -26.23
C LYS A 714 20.41 -5.72 -25.22
N ILE A 715 19.54 -6.72 -25.28
CA ILE A 715 19.62 -7.93 -24.42
C ILE A 715 20.58 -8.94 -25.08
N ARG A 716 21.49 -9.51 -24.28
CA ARG A 716 22.37 -10.62 -24.70
C ARG A 716 22.23 -11.79 -23.74
N ASP A 717 22.30 -13.00 -24.27
CA ASP A 717 22.40 -14.20 -23.45
C ASP A 717 23.78 -14.23 -22.78
N ALA A 718 23.79 -14.43 -21.47
CA ALA A 718 25.02 -14.53 -20.69
C ALA A 718 25.47 -15.99 -20.54
N ILE A 719 24.57 -16.96 -20.78
CA ILE A 719 24.86 -18.38 -20.61
C ILE A 719 25.96 -18.79 -21.59
N GLY A 720 27.01 -19.40 -21.04
CA GLY A 720 28.18 -19.83 -21.81
C GLY A 720 29.15 -18.69 -22.18
N THR A 721 28.95 -17.49 -21.65
CA THR A 721 29.91 -16.38 -21.77
C THR A 721 30.74 -16.26 -20.48
N ASP A 722 31.94 -15.67 -20.57
CA ASP A 722 32.83 -15.45 -19.42
C ASP A 722 32.55 -14.11 -18.70
N ILE A 723 31.40 -13.46 -18.98
CA ILE A 723 31.15 -12.08 -18.54
C ILE A 723 31.04 -11.95 -17.02
N ASP A 724 30.43 -12.94 -16.35
CA ASP A 724 30.31 -12.96 -14.89
C ASP A 724 31.68 -13.11 -14.24
N ASN A 725 32.54 -14.00 -14.76
CA ASN A 725 33.92 -14.16 -14.26
C ASN A 725 34.77 -12.91 -14.51
N ILE A 726 34.66 -12.30 -15.69
CA ILE A 726 35.32 -11.02 -16.00
C ILE A 726 34.85 -9.94 -15.02
N SER A 727 33.53 -9.82 -14.81
CA SER A 727 32.95 -8.87 -13.87
C SER A 727 33.46 -9.11 -12.45
N ASN A 728 33.45 -10.34 -11.96
CA ASN A 728 33.96 -10.73 -10.64
C ASN A 728 35.45 -10.37 -10.49
N ARG A 729 36.26 -10.68 -11.50
CA ARG A 729 37.69 -10.34 -11.52
C ARG A 729 37.92 -8.84 -11.48
N LEU A 730 37.23 -8.04 -12.30
CA LEU A 730 37.36 -6.57 -12.30
C LEU A 730 36.95 -5.95 -10.96
N VAL A 731 35.89 -6.48 -10.33
CA VAL A 731 35.47 -6.06 -8.98
C VAL A 731 36.59 -6.33 -7.97
N LEU A 732 37.23 -7.50 -8.02
CA LEU A 732 38.33 -7.84 -7.12
C LEU A 732 39.61 -7.05 -7.43
N GLU A 733 39.92 -6.77 -8.69
CA GLU A 733 41.06 -5.94 -9.07
C GLU A 733 40.92 -4.51 -8.53
N GLN A 734 39.69 -3.98 -8.47
CA GLN A 734 39.43 -2.62 -8.01
C GLN A 734 39.21 -2.51 -6.50
N TYR A 735 38.56 -3.49 -5.87
CA TYR A 735 38.14 -3.43 -4.46
C TYR A 735 38.73 -4.53 -3.57
N GLY A 736 39.52 -5.44 -4.14
CA GLY A 736 40.12 -6.56 -3.42
C GLY A 736 41.40 -6.21 -2.66
N ARG A 737 41.64 -6.94 -1.57
CA ARG A 737 42.87 -6.96 -0.78
C ARG A 737 43.38 -8.39 -0.67
N ASP A 738 44.70 -8.54 -0.68
CA ASP A 738 45.34 -9.84 -0.44
C ASP A 738 45.34 -10.16 1.04
N ILE A 739 44.84 -11.34 1.39
CA ILE A 739 44.98 -11.86 2.76
C ILE A 739 46.06 -12.94 2.82
N GLU A 740 46.13 -13.81 1.81
CA GLU A 740 47.05 -14.95 1.82
C GLU A 740 47.62 -15.23 0.43
N ARG A 741 48.91 -15.57 0.39
CA ARG A 741 49.61 -16.04 -0.82
C ARG A 741 50.34 -17.34 -0.49
N GLY A 742 50.02 -18.40 -1.21
CA GLY A 742 50.72 -19.69 -1.16
C GLY A 742 51.37 -20.03 -2.49
N ASP A 743 52.12 -21.13 -2.53
CA ASP A 743 52.70 -21.64 -3.77
C ASP A 743 51.57 -22.09 -4.72
N GLY A 744 51.27 -21.24 -5.71
CA GLY A 744 50.28 -21.51 -6.76
C GLY A 744 48.86 -21.02 -6.46
N PHE A 745 48.61 -20.28 -5.37
CA PHE A 745 47.31 -19.64 -5.15
C PHE A 745 47.37 -18.30 -4.41
N ARG A 746 46.38 -17.44 -4.67
CA ARG A 746 46.17 -16.14 -4.02
C ARG A 746 44.75 -16.07 -3.48
N ILE A 747 44.61 -15.75 -2.20
CA ILE A 747 43.33 -15.46 -1.55
C ILE A 747 43.14 -13.95 -1.54
N ILE A 748 42.10 -13.50 -2.23
CA ILE A 748 41.68 -12.10 -2.26
C ILE A 748 40.37 -12.00 -1.49
N GLU A 749 40.29 -11.04 -0.58
CA GLU A 749 39.04 -10.62 0.06
C GLU A 749 38.65 -9.24 -0.48
N LYS A 750 37.37 -9.03 -0.70
CA LYS A 750 36.87 -7.69 -1.01
C LYS A 750 36.97 -6.82 0.24
N GLU A 751 37.67 -5.70 0.13
CA GLU A 751 37.65 -4.69 1.19
C GLU A 751 36.26 -4.04 1.23
N ASN A 752 35.43 -4.48 2.18
CA ASN A 752 34.15 -3.82 2.43
C ASN A 752 34.30 -2.77 3.55
N SER A 753 33.86 -1.55 3.25
CA SER A 753 33.67 -0.49 4.24
C SER A 753 32.45 -0.71 5.15
N GLN A 754 31.70 -1.80 4.94
CA GLN A 754 30.47 -2.13 5.65
C GLN A 754 30.33 -3.66 5.73
N GLU A 755 30.29 -4.18 6.96
CA GLU A 755 29.88 -5.51 7.44
C GLU A 755 30.08 -6.77 6.57
N TYR A 756 30.61 -7.79 7.22
CA TYR A 756 31.06 -9.11 6.76
C TYR A 756 30.32 -9.72 5.56
N ASN A 757 30.92 -9.65 4.38
CA ASN A 757 30.79 -10.66 3.34
C ASN A 757 32.18 -10.92 2.74
N ILE A 758 32.77 -12.06 3.12
CA ILE A 758 34.08 -12.49 2.62
C ILE A 758 33.85 -13.20 1.29
N TYR A 759 34.09 -12.52 0.17
CA TYR A 759 34.23 -13.17 -1.12
C TYR A 759 35.65 -13.72 -1.22
N LEU A 760 35.86 -14.97 -0.79
CA LEU A 760 37.14 -15.67 -0.96
C LEU A 760 37.20 -16.21 -2.38
N LEU A 761 38.15 -15.72 -3.18
CA LEU A 761 38.51 -16.35 -4.44
C LEU A 761 39.93 -16.88 -4.36
N ILE A 762 40.11 -18.15 -4.70
CA ILE A 762 41.43 -18.78 -4.88
C ILE A 762 41.81 -18.57 -6.34
N ILE A 763 42.70 -17.62 -6.61
CA ILE A 763 43.27 -17.43 -7.96
C ILE A 763 44.50 -18.32 -8.08
N GLN A 764 44.45 -19.35 -8.92
CA GLN A 764 45.66 -20.07 -9.35
C GLN A 764 46.41 -19.20 -10.37
N GLN A 765 47.72 -19.00 -10.15
CA GLN A 765 48.58 -18.12 -10.97
C GLN A 765 48.89 -18.70 -12.35
#